data_AF-A0A3D8IHM8-F1
#
_entry.id   AF-A0A3D8IHM8-F1
#
_cell.length_a   1.000
_cell.length_b   1.000
_cell.length_c   1.000
_cell.angle_alpha   90.00
_cell.angle_beta   90.00
_cell.angle_gamma   90.00
#
_symmetry.space_group_name_H-M   'P 1'
#
loop_
_entity.id
_entity.type
_entity.pdbx_description
1 polymer ?
#
loop_
_entity_poly.entity_id
_entity_poly.type
_entity_poly.pdbx_seq_one_letter_code
_entity_poly.pdbx_strand_id
1 'polypeptide(L)'
;MAHSLDMKLNYGKEDKETFAVLNLKNEFPFSCESTLKINGDVEQITCQIEGIPQSGFNPTKSSMLAFSYQMGEKEPDSNKRKMVLKVVPINGAKLQLFSVFSDLKTEKPIPVTRQTHSKSYQIVAYYKKLPFLKPDDNLTKRDSINFPVSIPNTATPMVGELDINRKPLDYTAGKDLDEFIQIRSLMHARKYADALAKISKASQTYPDSLFTKDMIYYAIVALSKLKDKSSQDYLLDAGVKWVKTYASDDHAPEVMYLLAKTFLQQNKAKDAFYYLTRISEEYPKTRYSSLAKMQIANTLKSQSDIKRAPLIYREAYKDAQDVDTASQVAISWARFNLRNKDYEYANELFNKVYTVYPAYFLTDQDESMTIIKELEEEEQYKTAANIARYLSGYTKISDDKHAQLLNKASDFYTKIGDFDSAHKINLDFLHYHPSHKLAEKIRERDNSLLFEIGGDYKTKMQRYDTIIATYPNSESSKKAYALKAQLYYENKEYDKIIEMQLLLPEDSPIIQTAIDNQVVEYLKEHNCDGITGVLSKAHKVSLNVAQSLDVFECLYNRTAYQKANQLFSGLNKYIKDGENQLRWLYLQANTLFALGENKAGIKAGRDVLDLAFATGNTKYYDISFKMFNVFYNDESTRHEALKLSAKMDQWFPNDKRMLAVHFTLLNEAQQKNDPLALKSEANTIMAIQNKVKDYGFSPYVNFIHINSLIDENKYKEALSELEVLKRFQLNLDDKQQRFYKIANINYTLKNMEESKKALDKCVALGTTTSWGTLCNNALSLHDSSLE
;
A
#
# COMPACT_ATOMS: atom_id res chain seq x y z
N MET A 1 20.41 -28.37 30.28
CA MET A 1 21.41 -27.29 30.40
C MET A 1 21.37 -26.52 29.08
N ALA A 2 21.23 -25.20 29.13
CA ALA A 2 21.13 -24.40 27.92
C ALA A 2 22.52 -24.18 27.35
N HIS A 3 22.79 -24.71 26.16
CA HIS A 3 24.02 -24.43 25.42
C HIS A 3 24.02 -22.95 25.01
N SER A 4 24.69 -22.07 25.76
CA SER A 4 24.78 -20.65 25.45
C SER A 4 26.14 -20.30 24.84
N LEU A 5 26.11 -19.77 23.61
CA LEU A 5 27.23 -19.05 23.03
C LEU A 5 27.13 -17.59 23.50
N ASP A 6 28.11 -17.11 24.26
CA ASP A 6 28.28 -15.70 24.60
C ASP A 6 29.16 -15.03 23.53
N MET A 7 28.67 -13.91 22.99
CA MET A 7 29.36 -13.11 21.98
C MET A 7 29.43 -11.66 22.46
N LYS A 8 30.65 -11.15 22.68
CA LYS A 8 30.89 -9.75 23.09
C LYS A 8 31.82 -9.04 22.13
N LEU A 9 31.30 -8.01 21.48
CA LEU A 9 32.06 -7.11 20.61
C LEU A 9 32.42 -5.83 21.38
N ASN A 10 33.71 -5.59 21.56
CA ASN A 10 34.23 -4.38 22.19
C ASN A 10 35.03 -3.56 21.18
N TYR A 11 35.06 -2.24 21.35
CA TYR A 11 35.89 -1.34 20.55
C TYR A 11 36.88 -0.60 21.43
N GLY A 12 38.05 -0.31 20.87
CA GLY A 12 39.09 0.47 21.54
C GLY A 12 39.90 1.30 20.56
N LYS A 13 40.82 2.09 21.11
CA LYS A 13 41.84 2.83 20.35
C LYS A 13 43.21 2.62 20.99
N GLU A 14 44.21 2.28 20.19
CA GLU A 14 45.62 2.21 20.57
C GLU A 14 46.41 3.06 19.55
N ASP A 15 47.30 3.93 20.01
CA ASP A 15 48.07 4.85 19.14
C ASP A 15 47.23 5.65 18.12
N LYS A 16 46.02 6.07 18.53
CA LYS A 16 45.01 6.76 17.71
C LYS A 16 44.38 5.90 16.59
N GLU A 17 44.73 4.62 16.47
CA GLU A 17 44.08 3.68 15.55
C GLU A 17 42.97 2.90 16.27
N THR A 18 41.80 2.77 15.62
CA THR A 18 40.67 2.01 16.15
C THR A 18 40.82 0.52 15.90
N PHE A 19 40.43 -0.30 16.87
CA PHE A 19 40.32 -1.74 16.73
C PHE A 19 39.02 -2.25 17.34
N ALA A 20 38.62 -3.46 16.95
CA ALA A 20 37.49 -4.17 17.55
C ALA A 20 37.91 -5.58 18.01
N VAL A 21 37.36 -6.05 19.12
CA VAL A 21 37.60 -7.40 19.66
C VAL A 21 36.27 -8.11 19.85
N LEU A 22 36.06 -9.16 19.06
CA LEU A 22 34.94 -10.08 19.21
C LEU A 22 35.38 -11.27 20.06
N ASN A 23 34.80 -11.39 21.26
CA ASN A 23 34.99 -12.51 22.17
C ASN A 23 33.86 -13.52 21.95
N LEU A 24 34.23 -14.78 21.75
CA LEU A 24 33.31 -15.91 21.63
C LEU A 24 33.57 -16.86 22.80
N LYS A 25 32.54 -17.23 23.55
CA LYS A 25 32.65 -18.18 24.68
C LYS A 25 31.49 -19.16 24.68
N ASN A 26 31.78 -20.44 24.95
CA ASN A 26 30.77 -21.49 25.06
C ASN A 26 31.11 -22.41 26.24
N GLU A 27 30.09 -23.01 26.84
CA GLU A 27 30.22 -24.03 27.88
C GLU A 27 31.03 -25.25 27.36
N PHE A 28 30.80 -25.62 26.10
CA PHE A 28 31.47 -26.72 25.40
C PHE A 28 32.55 -26.22 24.44
N PRO A 29 33.69 -26.92 24.29
CA PRO A 29 34.71 -26.56 23.31
C PRO A 29 34.18 -26.60 21.88
N PHE A 30 34.58 -25.63 21.06
CA PHE A 30 34.21 -25.51 19.65
C PHE A 30 35.44 -25.15 18.80
N SER A 31 35.36 -25.30 17.47
CA SER A 31 36.47 -24.99 16.56
C SER A 31 36.26 -23.67 15.83
N CYS A 32 37.35 -22.94 15.57
CA CYS A 32 37.37 -21.75 14.71
C CYS A 32 38.60 -21.78 13.81
N GLU A 33 38.41 -21.50 12.51
CA GLU A 33 39.46 -21.54 11.50
C GLU A 33 39.42 -20.29 10.61
N SER A 34 40.59 -19.82 10.18
CA SER A 34 40.74 -18.69 9.27
C SER A 34 41.03 -19.14 7.85
N THR A 35 40.23 -18.69 6.88
CA THR A 35 40.53 -18.78 5.45
C THR A 35 41.36 -17.57 5.04
N LEU A 36 42.46 -17.78 4.31
CA LEU A 36 43.38 -16.71 3.90
C LEU A 36 43.22 -16.36 2.42
N LYS A 37 43.37 -15.08 2.09
CA LYS A 37 43.54 -14.57 0.73
C LYS A 37 44.95 -14.88 0.22
N ILE A 38 45.16 -14.75 -1.09
CA ILE A 38 46.47 -14.94 -1.74
C ILE A 38 47.56 -14.03 -1.15
N ASN A 39 47.19 -12.83 -0.65
CA ASN A 39 48.11 -11.89 -0.01
C ASN A 39 48.41 -12.21 1.48
N GLY A 40 47.88 -13.32 2.00
CA GLY A 40 48.06 -13.75 3.40
C GLY A 40 47.11 -13.10 4.41
N ASP A 41 46.28 -12.13 4.02
CA ASP A 41 45.26 -11.56 4.90
C ASP A 41 44.08 -12.53 5.10
N VAL A 42 43.45 -12.52 6.27
CA VAL A 42 42.27 -13.35 6.55
C VAL A 42 41.08 -12.88 5.71
N GLU A 43 40.55 -13.78 4.87
CA GLU A 43 39.32 -13.58 4.09
C GLU A 43 38.08 -13.72 4.98
N GLN A 44 38.02 -14.80 5.75
CA GLN A 44 36.91 -15.09 6.66
C GLN A 44 37.38 -15.99 7.81
N ILE A 45 36.68 -15.92 8.93
CA ILE A 45 36.83 -16.84 10.06
C ILE A 45 35.53 -17.64 10.19
N THR A 46 35.64 -18.95 10.26
CA THR A 46 34.50 -19.87 10.40
C THR A 46 34.62 -20.62 11.71
N CYS A 47 33.58 -20.56 12.56
CA CYS A 47 33.51 -21.31 13.81
C CYS A 47 32.38 -22.33 13.79
N GLN A 48 32.66 -23.59 14.16
CA GLN A 48 31.69 -24.67 14.20
C GLN A 48 31.32 -25.02 15.64
N ILE A 49 30.04 -24.83 15.98
CA ILE A 49 29.52 -24.97 17.34
C ILE A 49 28.42 -26.04 17.34
N GLU A 50 28.52 -27.05 18.21
CA GLU A 50 27.47 -28.07 18.34
C GLU A 50 26.19 -27.50 18.97
N GLY A 51 25.05 -27.76 18.34
CA GLY A 51 23.73 -27.38 18.84
C GLY A 51 22.93 -26.50 17.88
N ILE A 52 21.61 -26.47 18.10
CA ILE A 52 20.70 -25.56 17.41
C ILE A 52 20.41 -24.41 18.38
N PRO A 53 20.70 -23.14 18.00
CA PRO A 53 20.40 -22.01 18.88
C PRO A 53 18.89 -21.90 19.11
N GLN A 54 18.46 -21.75 20.37
CA GLN A 54 17.04 -21.56 20.73
C GLN A 54 16.48 -20.24 20.21
N SER A 55 17.36 -19.25 20.02
CA SER A 55 17.06 -17.97 19.37
C SER A 55 18.22 -17.65 18.42
N GLY A 56 17.93 -17.51 17.14
CA GLY A 56 18.91 -17.05 16.14
C GLY A 56 19.20 -15.55 16.30
N PHE A 57 20.36 -15.09 15.85
CA PHE A 57 20.65 -13.66 15.72
C PHE A 57 20.66 -13.24 14.25
N ASN A 58 20.12 -12.06 13.95
CA ASN A 58 20.20 -11.53 12.59
C ASN A 58 21.66 -11.24 12.21
N PRO A 59 22.07 -11.48 10.94
CA PRO A 59 23.39 -11.09 10.45
C PRO A 59 23.72 -9.65 10.85
N THR A 60 24.80 -9.48 11.61
CA THR A 60 25.14 -8.20 12.23
C THR A 60 26.39 -7.64 11.59
N LYS A 61 26.35 -6.34 11.25
CA LYS A 61 27.48 -5.59 10.69
C LYS A 61 27.92 -4.55 11.71
N SER A 62 29.21 -4.53 12.01
CA SER A 62 29.85 -3.47 12.80
C SER A 62 30.54 -2.45 11.90
N SER A 63 31.40 -1.60 12.45
CA SER A 63 32.26 -0.72 11.67
C SER A 63 33.49 -1.42 11.06
N MET A 64 33.89 -2.60 11.55
CA MET A 64 35.15 -3.27 11.15
C MET A 64 35.00 -4.75 10.77
N LEU A 65 33.96 -5.43 11.27
CA LEU A 65 33.66 -6.83 10.98
C LEU A 65 32.15 -7.06 10.78
N ALA A 66 31.79 -8.06 9.99
CA ALA A 66 30.42 -8.56 9.89
C ALA A 66 30.40 -10.03 10.30
N PHE A 67 29.35 -10.45 11.00
CA PHE A 67 29.18 -11.84 11.38
C PHE A 67 27.75 -12.32 11.17
N SER A 68 27.65 -13.55 10.69
CA SER A 68 26.40 -14.25 10.38
C SER A 68 26.53 -15.71 10.76
N TYR A 69 25.42 -16.44 10.84
CA TYR A 69 25.46 -17.88 11.05
C TYR A 69 24.64 -18.63 10.01
N GLN A 70 25.02 -19.88 9.78
CA GLN A 70 24.27 -20.85 8.99
C GLN A 70 24.23 -22.18 9.75
N MET A 71 23.20 -22.98 9.51
CA MET A 71 23.18 -24.34 10.04
C MET A 71 23.94 -25.26 9.08
N GLY A 72 24.91 -26.00 9.61
CA GLY A 72 25.59 -27.07 8.87
C GLY A 72 24.67 -28.25 8.59
N GLU A 73 25.10 -29.12 7.68
CA GLU A 73 24.38 -30.35 7.35
C GLU A 73 24.24 -31.28 8.56
N LYS A 74 23.21 -32.13 8.52
CA LYS A 74 22.94 -33.09 9.59
C LYS A 74 23.98 -34.21 9.52
N GLU A 75 24.63 -34.55 10.65
CA GLU A 75 25.52 -35.70 10.68
C GLU A 75 24.75 -37.01 10.40
N PRO A 76 25.28 -37.94 9.58
CA PRO A 76 24.56 -39.14 9.14
C PRO A 76 24.06 -40.03 10.29
N ASP A 77 24.80 -40.11 11.40
CA ASP A 77 24.54 -41.02 12.52
C ASP A 77 24.16 -40.33 13.84
N SER A 78 23.88 -39.02 13.81
CA SER A 78 23.47 -38.27 15.01
C SER A 78 22.34 -37.28 14.71
N ASN A 79 21.43 -37.06 15.66
CA ASN A 79 20.46 -35.95 15.58
C ASN A 79 21.11 -34.58 15.86
N LYS A 80 22.45 -34.49 15.94
CA LYS A 80 23.16 -33.24 16.21
C LYS A 80 23.31 -32.44 14.91
N ARG A 81 23.09 -31.12 15.01
CA ARG A 81 23.43 -30.14 13.97
C ARG A 81 24.48 -29.19 14.52
N LYS A 82 25.35 -28.69 13.64
CA LYS A 82 26.37 -27.70 13.98
C LYS A 82 25.93 -26.33 13.47
N MET A 83 26.02 -25.31 14.31
CA MET A 83 25.93 -23.91 13.92
C MET A 83 27.29 -23.46 13.40
N VAL A 84 27.32 -22.90 12.19
CA VAL A 84 28.51 -22.38 11.52
C VAL A 84 28.46 -20.86 11.56
N LEU A 85 29.21 -20.25 12.47
CA LEU A 85 29.39 -18.81 12.59
C LEU A 85 30.46 -18.35 11.59
N LYS A 86 30.14 -17.38 10.74
CA LYS A 86 31.04 -16.77 9.75
C LYS A 86 31.32 -15.32 10.14
N VAL A 87 32.59 -14.94 10.21
CA VAL A 87 33.05 -13.58 10.52
C VAL A 87 33.95 -13.08 9.39
N VAL A 88 33.61 -11.93 8.80
CA VAL A 88 34.33 -11.34 7.67
C VAL A 88 34.77 -9.91 7.98
N PRO A 89 35.96 -9.47 7.52
CA PRO A 89 36.36 -8.07 7.63
C PRO A 89 35.53 -7.20 6.69
N ILE A 90 35.25 -5.96 7.10
CA ILE A 90 34.60 -4.93 6.28
C ILE A 90 35.36 -3.61 6.38
N ASN A 91 35.08 -2.68 5.46
CA ASN A 91 35.66 -1.34 5.43
C ASN A 91 37.20 -1.29 5.40
N GLY A 92 37.85 -2.35 4.88
CA GLY A 92 39.31 -2.42 4.77
C GLY A 92 40.04 -2.89 6.04
N ALA A 93 39.31 -3.40 7.04
CA ALA A 93 39.92 -4.01 8.22
C ALA A 93 40.57 -5.37 7.87
N LYS A 94 41.54 -5.78 8.69
CA LYS A 94 42.16 -7.10 8.74
C LYS A 94 41.71 -7.82 10.00
N LEU A 95 41.62 -9.15 9.95
CA LEU A 95 41.26 -9.99 11.11
C LEU A 95 42.44 -10.81 11.60
N GLN A 96 42.52 -11.03 12.91
CA GLN A 96 43.39 -12.01 13.53
C GLN A 96 42.59 -12.88 14.51
N LEU A 97 42.68 -14.21 14.35
CA LEU A 97 42.09 -15.19 15.25
C LEU A 97 43.07 -15.58 16.35
N PHE A 98 42.57 -15.64 17.58
CA PHE A 98 43.25 -16.16 18.77
C PHE A 98 42.38 -17.21 19.45
N SER A 99 42.92 -18.40 19.69
CA SER A 99 42.37 -19.32 20.68
C SER A 99 42.80 -18.84 22.05
N VAL A 100 41.85 -18.43 22.90
CA VAL A 100 42.18 -18.10 24.29
C VAL A 100 42.23 -19.41 25.06
N PHE A 101 43.40 -19.75 25.61
CA PHE A 101 43.60 -20.99 26.34
C PHE A 101 43.13 -20.89 27.82
N SER A 102 43.03 -22.06 28.44
CA SER A 102 42.23 -22.49 29.58
C SER A 102 42.33 -21.75 30.92
N ASP A 103 41.48 -22.20 31.84
CA ASP A 103 41.45 -21.90 33.27
C ASP A 103 42.85 -21.85 33.91
N LEU A 104 43.23 -20.67 34.41
CA LEU A 104 44.49 -20.40 35.10
C LEU A 104 44.61 -21.15 36.44
N LYS A 105 43.54 -21.84 36.88
CA LYS A 105 43.50 -22.65 38.11
C LYS A 105 44.02 -24.08 37.93
N THR A 106 44.70 -24.38 36.82
CA THR A 106 45.26 -25.72 36.54
C THR A 106 46.79 -25.66 36.48
N GLU A 107 47.49 -26.72 36.90
CA GLU A 107 48.96 -26.73 37.08
C GLU A 107 49.78 -26.63 35.78
N LYS A 108 49.16 -26.78 34.60
CA LYS A 108 49.81 -26.64 33.27
C LYS A 108 49.00 -25.71 32.34
N PRO A 109 48.99 -24.39 32.61
CA PRO A 109 48.06 -23.46 31.95
C PRO A 109 48.45 -23.02 30.53
N ILE A 110 49.60 -23.38 29.95
CA ILE A 110 50.01 -22.87 28.63
C ILE A 110 50.50 -24.00 27.69
N PRO A 111 49.73 -24.38 26.65
CA PRO A 111 50.11 -25.37 25.66
C PRO A 111 50.96 -24.74 24.56
N VAL A 112 51.81 -25.56 23.95
CA VAL A 112 52.81 -25.16 22.97
C VAL A 112 52.20 -24.83 21.59
N THR A 113 50.96 -25.23 21.32
CA THR A 113 50.29 -25.07 20.01
C THR A 113 48.92 -24.40 20.14
N ARG A 114 48.53 -23.62 19.10
CA ARG A 114 47.17 -23.11 18.95
C ARG A 114 46.21 -24.31 18.89
N GLN A 115 45.31 -24.41 19.85
CA GLN A 115 44.33 -25.48 19.85
C GLN A 115 43.25 -25.20 18.81
N THR A 116 42.90 -26.22 18.02
CA THR A 116 41.81 -26.19 17.05
C THR A 116 40.44 -26.28 17.71
N HIS A 117 40.38 -26.67 18.99
CA HIS A 117 39.17 -26.71 19.82
C HIS A 117 39.38 -25.95 21.13
N SER A 118 38.53 -24.96 21.44
CA SER A 118 38.59 -24.17 22.67
C SER A 118 37.19 -23.78 23.15
N LYS A 119 37.02 -23.56 24.45
CA LYS A 119 35.81 -22.95 25.03
C LYS A 119 35.71 -21.46 24.75
N SER A 120 36.79 -20.82 24.30
CA SER A 120 36.82 -19.39 24.02
C SER A 120 37.78 -19.01 22.89
N TYR A 121 37.32 -18.08 22.04
CA TYR A 121 38.11 -17.46 20.97
C TYR A 121 37.98 -15.94 21.01
N GLN A 122 39.03 -15.27 20.53
CA GLN A 122 39.08 -13.84 20.32
C GLN A 122 39.40 -13.54 18.87
N ILE A 123 38.60 -12.69 18.24
CA ILE A 123 38.82 -12.19 16.89
C ILE A 123 39.08 -10.69 16.98
N VAL A 124 40.28 -10.27 16.59
CA VAL A 124 40.70 -8.87 16.62
C VAL A 124 40.66 -8.30 15.21
N ALA A 125 39.90 -7.23 15.00
CA ALA A 125 39.86 -6.47 13.77
C ALA A 125 40.68 -5.17 13.89
N TYR A 126 41.54 -4.90 12.92
CA TYR A 126 42.50 -3.78 12.91
C TYR A 126 42.75 -3.27 11.49
N TYR A 127 43.27 -2.05 11.32
CA TYR A 127 43.56 -1.48 9.98
C TYR A 127 45.01 -1.61 9.56
N LYS A 128 45.95 -1.10 10.37
CA LYS A 128 47.39 -1.14 10.03
C LYS A 128 48.17 -2.07 10.95
N LYS A 129 48.15 -1.80 12.26
CA LYS A 129 48.87 -2.60 13.26
C LYS A 129 47.91 -3.38 14.14
N LEU A 130 48.26 -4.64 14.41
CA LEU A 130 47.52 -5.49 15.34
C LEU A 130 47.74 -4.95 16.77
N PRO A 131 46.68 -4.57 17.50
CA PRO A 131 46.81 -3.95 18.81
C PRO A 131 47.28 -4.96 19.87
N PHE A 132 47.79 -4.46 21.00
CA PHE A 132 48.27 -5.23 22.16
C PHE A 132 49.53 -6.08 21.94
N LEU A 133 49.98 -6.20 20.69
CA LEU A 133 51.16 -6.97 20.32
C LEU A 133 52.17 -6.06 19.64
N LYS A 134 53.42 -6.12 20.07
CA LYS A 134 54.56 -5.48 19.39
C LYS A 134 55.26 -6.56 18.56
N PRO A 135 55.01 -6.64 17.24
CA PRO A 135 55.60 -7.68 16.41
C PRO A 135 57.13 -7.56 16.34
N ASP A 136 57.64 -6.32 16.40
CA ASP A 136 59.07 -6.01 16.27
C ASP A 136 59.91 -6.57 17.43
N ASP A 137 59.33 -6.71 18.63
CA ASP A 137 60.00 -7.31 19.80
C ASP A 137 60.11 -8.84 19.70
N ASN A 138 59.24 -9.49 18.89
CA ASN A 138 59.13 -10.96 18.80
C ASN A 138 59.68 -11.55 17.50
N LEU A 139 59.94 -10.76 16.46
CA LEU A 139 60.33 -11.27 15.14
C LEU A 139 61.85 -11.33 14.91
N THR A 140 62.68 -10.68 15.75
CA THR A 140 64.12 -10.54 15.51
C THR A 140 65.01 -11.55 16.24
N LYS A 141 64.45 -12.49 17.04
CA LYS A 141 65.21 -13.57 17.68
C LYS A 141 64.55 -14.93 17.42
N ARG A 142 64.80 -15.48 16.23
CA ARG A 142 64.47 -16.89 15.92
C ARG A 142 65.56 -17.79 16.50
N ASP A 143 65.26 -18.36 17.67
CA ASP A 143 65.65 -19.69 18.18
C ASP A 143 65.10 -19.84 19.62
N SER A 144 63.80 -19.65 19.80
CA SER A 144 63.16 -19.71 21.11
C SER A 144 62.39 -21.02 21.29
N ILE A 145 62.84 -21.84 22.24
CA ILE A 145 62.15 -23.05 22.73
C ILE A 145 60.97 -22.59 23.60
N ASN A 146 59.75 -23.07 23.29
CA ASN A 146 58.55 -22.77 24.07
C ASN A 146 58.49 -23.74 25.28
N PHE A 147 58.75 -23.23 26.49
CA PHE A 147 58.63 -24.02 27.72
C PHE A 147 57.20 -23.92 28.27
N PRO A 148 56.52 -25.05 28.55
CA PRO A 148 55.24 -25.00 29.26
C PRO A 148 55.45 -24.41 30.65
N VAL A 149 54.80 -23.28 30.94
CA VAL A 149 54.82 -22.66 32.27
C VAL A 149 53.94 -23.51 33.20
N SER A 150 54.49 -23.99 34.31
CA SER A 150 53.72 -24.58 35.40
C SER A 150 53.63 -23.58 36.54
N ILE A 151 52.42 -23.37 37.08
CA ILE A 151 52.19 -22.49 38.23
C ILE A 151 51.79 -23.40 39.41
N PRO A 152 52.70 -23.66 40.38
CA PRO A 152 52.38 -24.49 41.54
C PRO A 152 51.26 -23.87 42.38
N ASN A 153 50.45 -24.71 43.04
CA ASN A 153 49.42 -24.29 44.02
C ASN A 153 48.27 -23.40 43.48
N THR A 154 47.98 -23.42 42.18
CA THR A 154 46.80 -22.73 41.61
C THR A 154 45.54 -23.59 41.57
N ALA A 155 45.66 -24.89 41.85
CA ALA A 155 44.52 -25.79 42.00
C ALA A 155 43.71 -25.40 43.24
N THR A 156 42.43 -25.10 43.04
CA THR A 156 41.50 -24.84 44.15
C THR A 156 41.48 -26.08 45.07
N PRO A 157 41.73 -25.96 46.39
CA PRO A 157 41.60 -27.12 47.28
C PRO A 157 40.16 -27.63 47.23
N MET A 158 39.97 -28.88 46.81
CA MET A 158 38.66 -29.54 46.81
C MET A 158 38.50 -30.28 48.13
N VAL A 159 37.53 -29.86 48.93
CA VAL A 159 36.98 -30.70 50.01
C VAL A 159 35.91 -31.58 49.33
N GLY A 160 35.99 -32.90 49.51
CA GLY A 160 34.95 -33.82 49.03
C GLY A 160 33.58 -33.52 49.66
N GLU A 161 32.51 -34.13 49.14
CA GLU A 161 31.19 -34.03 49.78
C GLU A 161 31.29 -34.39 51.25
N LEU A 162 30.54 -33.70 52.09
CA LEU A 162 30.57 -33.94 53.53
C LEU A 162 29.44 -34.89 53.92
N ASP A 163 29.70 -35.78 54.87
CA ASP A 163 28.65 -36.58 55.51
C ASP A 163 27.66 -35.68 56.29
N ILE A 164 26.59 -36.29 56.81
CA ILE A 164 25.58 -35.58 57.62
C ILE A 164 26.16 -34.87 58.87
N ASN A 165 27.40 -35.16 59.25
CA ASN A 165 28.12 -34.59 60.37
C ASN A 165 29.22 -33.58 59.95
N ARG A 166 29.21 -33.14 58.68
CA ARG A 166 30.18 -32.19 58.10
C ARG A 166 31.63 -32.71 58.08
N LYS A 167 31.83 -34.03 58.03
CA LYS A 167 33.14 -34.66 57.81
C LYS A 167 33.31 -35.05 56.34
N PRO A 168 34.52 -35.04 55.76
CA PRO A 168 34.75 -35.57 54.41
C PRO A 168 34.15 -36.98 54.26
N LEU A 169 33.28 -37.16 53.28
CA LEU A 169 32.59 -38.42 53.01
C LEU A 169 33.59 -39.45 52.50
N ASP A 170 33.76 -40.53 53.26
CA ASP A 170 34.53 -41.70 52.85
C ASP A 170 33.55 -42.76 52.30
N TYR A 171 33.37 -42.79 50.97
CA TYR A 171 32.45 -43.70 50.29
C TYR A 171 33.17 -44.50 49.22
N THR A 172 32.97 -45.83 49.25
CA THR A 172 33.41 -46.73 48.19
C THR A 172 32.25 -46.97 47.23
N ALA A 173 32.45 -46.61 45.96
CA ALA A 173 31.42 -46.70 44.93
C ALA A 173 30.83 -48.13 44.83
N GLY A 174 29.53 -48.24 45.11
CA GLY A 174 28.75 -49.48 45.06
C GLY A 174 27.66 -49.46 43.98
N LYS A 175 26.93 -50.57 43.84
CA LYS A 175 25.81 -50.69 42.88
C LYS A 175 24.63 -49.75 43.17
N ASP A 176 24.57 -49.18 44.37
CA ASP A 176 23.59 -48.17 44.76
C ASP A 176 23.84 -46.81 44.07
N LEU A 177 25.11 -46.45 43.81
CA LEU A 177 25.45 -45.27 43.01
C LEU A 177 24.97 -45.41 41.56
N ASP A 178 25.14 -46.58 40.94
CA ASP A 178 24.67 -46.83 39.57
C ASP A 178 23.15 -46.68 39.45
N GLU A 179 22.41 -47.19 40.43
CA GLU A 179 20.96 -47.03 40.52
C GLU A 179 20.56 -45.57 40.70
N PHE A 180 21.26 -44.83 41.57
CA PHE A 180 21.02 -43.41 41.79
C PHE A 180 21.30 -42.55 40.55
N ILE A 181 22.38 -42.82 39.82
CA ILE A 181 22.69 -42.13 38.54
C ILE A 181 21.58 -42.37 37.52
N GLN A 182 21.04 -43.59 37.43
CA GLN A 182 19.92 -43.90 36.56
C GLN A 182 18.64 -43.17 36.98
N ILE A 183 18.33 -43.12 38.27
CA ILE A 183 17.20 -42.34 38.80
C ILE A 183 17.35 -40.87 38.41
N ARG A 184 18.52 -40.28 38.63
CA ARG A 184 18.82 -38.89 38.23
C ARG A 184 18.65 -38.67 36.73
N SER A 185 19.10 -39.63 35.90
CA SER A 185 18.89 -39.59 34.45
C SER A 185 17.41 -39.60 34.07
N LEU A 186 16.59 -40.43 34.72
CA LEU A 186 15.14 -40.48 34.50
C LEU A 186 14.46 -39.17 34.91
N MET A 187 14.88 -38.57 36.03
CA MET A 187 14.39 -37.27 36.49
C MET A 187 14.74 -36.16 35.49
N HIS A 188 15.97 -36.11 34.98
CA HIS A 188 16.38 -35.15 33.94
C HIS A 188 15.61 -35.35 32.63
N ALA A 189 15.30 -36.59 32.27
CA ALA A 189 14.47 -36.92 31.12
C ALA A 189 12.97 -36.69 31.36
N ARG A 190 12.57 -36.20 32.56
CA ARG A 190 11.17 -35.96 32.98
C ARG A 190 10.30 -37.22 32.95
N LYS A 191 10.91 -38.41 33.06
CA LYS A 191 10.21 -39.70 33.12
C LYS A 191 9.83 -40.02 34.55
N TYR A 192 8.91 -39.23 35.12
CA TYR A 192 8.59 -39.25 36.56
C TYR A 192 8.05 -40.59 37.05
N ALA A 193 7.18 -41.25 36.26
CA ALA A 193 6.64 -42.57 36.61
C ALA A 193 7.75 -43.65 36.66
N ASP A 194 8.62 -43.68 35.65
CA ASP A 194 9.76 -44.60 35.60
C ASP A 194 10.74 -44.35 36.74
N ALA A 195 10.99 -43.07 37.06
CA ALA A 195 11.84 -42.67 38.17
C ALA A 195 11.27 -43.17 39.51
N LEU A 196 9.96 -43.04 39.74
CA LEU A 196 9.31 -43.52 40.97
C LEU A 196 9.40 -45.04 41.12
N ALA A 197 9.17 -45.79 40.04
CA ALA A 197 9.32 -47.24 40.05
C ALA A 197 10.77 -47.66 40.37
N LYS A 198 11.75 -46.96 39.78
CA LYS A 198 13.18 -47.19 40.02
C LYS A 198 13.59 -46.83 41.45
N ILE A 199 13.13 -45.70 41.97
CA ILE A 199 13.37 -45.28 43.37
C ILE A 199 12.83 -46.33 44.34
N SER A 200 11.58 -46.78 44.14
CA SER A 200 10.97 -47.80 45.01
C SER A 200 11.81 -49.08 45.06
N LYS A 201 12.29 -49.56 43.90
CA LYS A 201 13.16 -50.75 43.82
C LYS A 201 14.53 -50.51 44.49
N ALA A 202 15.15 -49.36 44.22
CA ALA A 202 16.45 -49.01 44.78
C ALA A 202 16.39 -48.90 46.31
N SER A 203 15.36 -48.23 46.87
CA SER A 203 15.16 -48.10 48.31
C SER A 203 14.89 -49.43 49.02
N GLN A 204 14.29 -50.42 48.35
CA GLN A 204 14.13 -51.78 48.91
C GLN A 204 15.44 -52.59 48.85
N THR A 205 16.23 -52.40 47.80
CA THR A 205 17.47 -53.16 47.58
C THR A 205 18.63 -52.63 48.41
N TYR A 206 18.67 -51.31 48.64
CA TYR A 206 19.74 -50.61 49.35
C TYR A 206 19.15 -49.68 50.44
N PRO A 207 18.55 -50.23 51.51
CA PRO A 207 17.88 -49.43 52.54
C PRO A 207 18.82 -48.47 53.30
N ASP A 208 20.10 -48.82 53.42
CA ASP A 208 21.13 -48.02 54.11
C ASP A 208 21.96 -47.16 53.14
N SER A 209 21.49 -46.94 51.91
CA SER A 209 22.22 -46.15 50.92
C SER A 209 22.33 -44.68 51.36
N LEU A 210 23.49 -44.08 51.14
CA LEU A 210 23.73 -42.65 51.40
C LEU A 210 22.85 -41.75 50.51
N PHE A 211 22.40 -42.25 49.36
CA PHE A 211 21.53 -41.52 48.43
C PHE A 211 20.05 -41.51 48.86
N THR A 212 19.69 -42.13 49.98
CA THR A 212 18.29 -42.26 50.42
C THR A 212 17.61 -40.91 50.57
N LYS A 213 18.30 -39.89 51.12
CA LYS A 213 17.79 -38.51 51.21
C LYS A 213 17.39 -37.97 49.84
N ASP A 214 18.28 -38.09 48.85
CA ASP A 214 18.10 -37.55 47.51
C ASP A 214 17.09 -38.35 46.69
N MET A 215 17.03 -39.67 46.90
CA MET A 215 16.01 -40.55 46.32
C MET A 215 14.60 -40.18 46.82
N ILE A 216 14.43 -39.92 48.12
CA ILE A 216 13.15 -39.47 48.69
C ILE A 216 12.80 -38.08 48.16
N TYR A 217 13.77 -37.15 48.07
CA TYR A 217 13.55 -35.85 47.45
C TYR A 217 13.09 -35.98 45.99
N TYR A 218 13.76 -36.80 45.17
CA TYR A 218 13.35 -37.06 43.80
C TYR A 218 11.98 -37.72 43.71
N ALA A 219 11.62 -38.59 44.66
CA ALA A 219 10.28 -39.15 44.74
C ALA A 219 9.24 -38.04 44.98
N ILE A 220 9.46 -37.16 45.96
CA ILE A 220 8.58 -36.00 46.23
C ILE A 220 8.41 -35.13 44.98
N VAL A 221 9.51 -34.79 44.31
CA VAL A 221 9.48 -33.98 43.08
C VAL A 221 8.69 -34.69 41.99
N ALA A 222 8.93 -36.00 41.77
CA ALA A 222 8.22 -36.78 40.75
C ALA A 222 6.72 -36.90 41.04
N LEU A 223 6.34 -37.18 42.29
CA LEU A 223 4.95 -37.25 42.74
C LEU A 223 4.23 -35.92 42.52
N SER A 224 4.92 -34.79 42.71
CA SER A 224 4.32 -33.45 42.53
C SER A 224 3.87 -33.17 41.09
N LYS A 225 4.37 -33.96 40.13
CA LYS A 225 4.00 -33.87 38.71
C LYS A 225 2.84 -34.78 38.36
N LEU A 226 2.47 -35.71 39.25
CA LEU A 226 1.31 -36.57 39.11
C LEU A 226 0.10 -35.88 39.75
N LYS A 227 -1.02 -35.86 39.03
CA LYS A 227 -2.24 -35.14 39.44
C LYS A 227 -3.24 -36.04 40.19
N ASP A 228 -2.95 -37.33 40.36
CA ASP A 228 -3.84 -38.27 41.04
C ASP A 228 -3.74 -38.16 42.57
N LYS A 229 -4.83 -38.51 43.26
CA LYS A 229 -4.93 -38.38 44.72
C LYS A 229 -3.94 -39.26 45.48
N SER A 230 -3.65 -40.47 44.98
CA SER A 230 -2.73 -41.40 45.66
C SER A 230 -1.32 -40.84 45.71
N SER A 231 -0.85 -40.30 44.58
CA SER A 231 0.47 -39.66 44.50
C SER A 231 0.57 -38.44 45.41
N GLN A 232 -0.50 -37.64 45.51
CA GLN A 232 -0.55 -36.48 46.42
C GLN A 232 -0.50 -36.88 47.89
N ASP A 233 -1.25 -37.90 48.30
CA ASP A 233 -1.24 -38.38 49.69
C ASP A 233 0.15 -38.92 50.08
N TYR A 234 0.80 -39.66 49.17
CA TYR A 234 2.17 -40.15 49.40
C TYR A 234 3.20 -39.01 49.42
N LEU A 235 3.05 -37.98 48.58
CA LEU A 235 3.88 -36.78 48.63
C LEU A 235 3.79 -36.09 50.00
N LEU A 236 2.59 -35.95 50.55
CA LEU A 236 2.40 -35.33 51.87
C LEU A 236 3.11 -36.13 52.97
N ASP A 237 2.97 -37.46 53.00
CA ASP A 237 3.65 -38.30 54.00
C ASP A 237 5.17 -38.22 53.89
N ALA A 238 5.70 -38.43 52.67
CA ALA A 238 7.14 -38.40 52.42
C ALA A 238 7.73 -37.01 52.66
N GLY A 239 7.07 -35.95 52.18
CA GLY A 239 7.55 -34.57 52.29
C GLY A 239 7.57 -34.04 53.71
N VAL A 240 6.53 -34.32 54.52
CA VAL A 240 6.50 -33.89 55.94
C VAL A 240 7.64 -34.55 56.72
N LYS A 241 7.88 -35.84 56.49
CA LYS A 241 9.01 -36.57 57.11
C LYS A 241 10.34 -35.99 56.64
N TRP A 242 10.51 -35.79 55.34
CA TRP A 242 11.74 -35.28 54.75
C TRP A 242 12.10 -33.89 55.28
N VAL A 243 11.16 -32.94 55.33
CA VAL A 243 11.40 -31.57 55.84
C VAL A 243 11.72 -31.57 57.35
N LYS A 244 11.11 -32.46 58.13
CA LYS A 244 11.43 -32.61 59.56
C LYS A 244 12.84 -33.12 59.77
N THR A 245 13.28 -34.09 58.96
CA THR A 245 14.60 -34.72 59.09
C THR A 245 15.72 -33.84 58.49
N TYR A 246 15.47 -33.15 57.38
CA TYR A 246 16.46 -32.44 56.58
C TYR A 246 16.17 -30.94 56.48
N ALA A 247 15.81 -30.31 57.61
CA ALA A 247 15.39 -28.91 57.65
C ALA A 247 16.47 -27.91 57.19
N SER A 248 17.77 -28.25 57.25
CA SER A 248 18.87 -27.37 56.83
C SER A 248 19.35 -27.64 55.40
N ASP A 249 18.70 -28.53 54.66
CA ASP A 249 19.06 -28.87 53.29
C ASP A 249 18.64 -27.76 52.31
N ASP A 250 19.44 -27.51 51.28
CA ASP A 250 19.17 -26.47 50.27
C ASP A 250 17.84 -26.71 49.50
N HIS A 251 17.37 -27.96 49.47
CA HIS A 251 16.08 -28.33 48.86
C HIS A 251 14.89 -28.20 49.82
N ALA A 252 15.09 -27.91 51.11
CA ALA A 252 14.00 -27.70 52.07
C ALA A 252 12.93 -26.70 51.63
N PRO A 253 13.24 -25.48 51.16
CA PRO A 253 12.22 -24.54 50.69
C PRO A 253 11.43 -25.04 49.48
N GLU A 254 12.02 -25.86 48.61
CA GLU A 254 11.31 -26.49 47.50
C GLU A 254 10.31 -27.53 47.99
N VAL A 255 10.74 -28.45 48.86
CA VAL A 255 9.88 -29.51 49.39
C VAL A 255 8.72 -28.90 50.20
N MET A 256 9.00 -27.88 51.02
CA MET A 256 7.95 -27.12 51.72
C MET A 256 6.96 -26.46 50.74
N TYR A 257 7.44 -25.92 49.62
CA TYR A 257 6.56 -25.32 48.62
C TYR A 257 5.67 -26.36 47.93
N LEU A 258 6.22 -27.53 47.60
CA LEU A 258 5.46 -28.65 47.03
C LEU A 258 4.40 -29.14 48.01
N LEU A 259 4.75 -29.31 49.29
CA LEU A 259 3.80 -29.63 50.37
C LEU A 259 2.67 -28.60 50.42
N ALA A 260 3.00 -27.32 50.49
CA ALA A 260 2.01 -26.25 50.54
C ALA A 260 1.05 -26.29 49.33
N LYS A 261 1.58 -26.46 48.12
CA LYS A 261 0.77 -26.57 46.91
C LYS A 261 -0.18 -27.77 46.96
N THR A 262 0.30 -28.93 47.42
CA THR A 262 -0.52 -30.14 47.57
C THR A 262 -1.58 -29.96 48.67
N PHE A 263 -1.26 -29.33 49.80
CA PHE A 263 -2.24 -28.99 50.83
C PHE A 263 -3.33 -28.06 50.30
N LEU A 264 -2.98 -27.04 49.50
CA LEU A 264 -3.94 -26.15 48.85
C LEU A 264 -4.87 -26.91 47.89
N GLN A 265 -4.32 -27.84 47.09
CA GLN A 265 -5.11 -28.70 46.21
C GLN A 265 -6.10 -29.60 46.97
N GLN A 266 -5.77 -30.00 48.21
CA GLN A 266 -6.65 -30.75 49.10
C GLN A 266 -7.55 -29.86 49.99
N ASN A 267 -7.64 -28.55 49.73
CA ASN A 267 -8.39 -27.59 50.54
C ASN A 267 -7.93 -27.48 52.01
N LYS A 268 -6.68 -27.85 52.32
CA LYS A 268 -6.06 -27.76 53.65
C LYS A 268 -5.26 -26.47 53.81
N ALA A 269 -5.94 -25.34 53.78
CA ALA A 269 -5.30 -24.01 53.74
C ALA A 269 -4.43 -23.68 54.97
N LYS A 270 -4.79 -24.16 56.17
CA LYS A 270 -4.01 -23.93 57.39
C LYS A 270 -2.63 -24.57 57.32
N ASP A 271 -2.57 -25.84 56.89
CA ASP A 271 -1.32 -26.58 56.73
C ASP A 271 -0.45 -25.97 55.64
N ALA A 272 -1.07 -25.56 54.51
CA ALA A 272 -0.36 -24.84 53.47
C ALA A 272 0.26 -23.53 53.99
N PHE A 273 -0.52 -22.72 54.72
CA PHE A 273 -0.04 -21.44 55.24
C PHE A 273 1.14 -21.59 56.21
N TYR A 274 1.15 -22.65 57.03
CA TYR A 274 2.28 -22.97 57.89
C TYR A 274 3.59 -23.10 57.09
N TYR A 275 3.60 -23.89 56.01
CA TYR A 275 4.80 -24.05 55.18
C TYR A 275 5.12 -22.79 54.37
N LEU A 276 4.12 -22.10 53.81
CA LEU A 276 4.35 -20.88 53.02
C LEU A 276 4.99 -19.76 53.83
N THR A 277 4.48 -19.51 55.05
CA THR A 277 5.05 -18.51 55.96
C THR A 277 6.49 -18.87 56.32
N ARG A 278 6.73 -20.14 56.66
CA ARG A 278 8.07 -20.65 56.99
C ARG A 278 9.07 -20.45 55.85
N ILE A 279 8.67 -20.71 54.60
CA ILE A 279 9.51 -20.43 53.42
C ILE A 279 9.85 -18.95 53.34
N SER A 280 8.86 -18.07 53.52
CA SER A 280 9.05 -16.62 53.37
C SER A 280 9.93 -16.01 54.48
N GLU A 281 9.90 -16.57 55.69
CA GLU A 281 10.63 -16.07 56.86
C GLU A 281 12.03 -16.70 56.99
N GLU A 282 12.14 -18.02 56.84
CA GLU A 282 13.40 -18.76 57.03
C GLU A 282 14.28 -18.77 55.77
N TYR A 283 13.68 -18.67 54.57
CA TYR A 283 14.40 -18.80 53.28
C TYR A 283 14.16 -17.61 52.32
N PRO A 284 14.30 -16.34 52.79
CA PRO A 284 13.92 -15.15 52.02
C PRO A 284 14.72 -14.95 50.74
N LYS A 285 15.91 -15.54 50.64
CA LYS A 285 16.81 -15.44 49.47
C LYS A 285 16.66 -16.60 48.49
N THR A 286 15.56 -17.33 48.53
CA THR A 286 15.30 -18.42 47.58
C THR A 286 14.15 -18.05 46.66
N ARG A 287 14.14 -18.60 45.44
CA ARG A 287 13.01 -18.41 44.51
C ARG A 287 11.67 -18.83 45.09
N TYR A 288 11.67 -19.79 46.02
CA TYR A 288 10.48 -20.30 46.67
C TYR A 288 9.87 -19.30 47.66
N SER A 289 10.63 -18.31 48.16
CA SER A 289 10.07 -17.21 48.97
C SER A 289 9.07 -16.37 48.17
N SER A 290 9.44 -15.94 46.96
CA SER A 290 8.51 -15.23 46.05
C SER A 290 7.31 -16.09 45.66
N LEU A 291 7.53 -17.37 45.33
CA LEU A 291 6.43 -18.29 45.01
C LEU A 291 5.52 -18.52 46.23
N ALA A 292 6.07 -18.56 47.44
CA ALA A 292 5.29 -18.71 48.66
C ALA A 292 4.42 -17.48 48.93
N LYS A 293 4.98 -16.27 48.83
CA LYS A 293 4.23 -15.00 48.91
C LYS A 293 3.11 -14.95 47.86
N MET A 294 3.38 -15.39 46.63
CA MET A 294 2.36 -15.50 45.57
C MET A 294 1.23 -16.47 45.95
N GLN A 295 1.55 -17.66 46.49
CA GLN A 295 0.51 -18.59 46.93
C GLN A 295 -0.29 -18.05 48.12
N ILE A 296 0.35 -17.34 49.07
CA ILE A 296 -0.37 -16.62 50.13
C ILE A 296 -1.36 -15.63 49.52
N ALA A 297 -0.93 -14.81 48.56
CA ALA A 297 -1.81 -13.89 47.84
C ALA A 297 -2.95 -14.61 47.09
N ASN A 298 -2.72 -15.81 46.53
CA ASN A 298 -3.78 -16.61 45.88
C ASN A 298 -4.86 -17.10 46.86
N THR A 299 -4.53 -17.25 48.14
CA THR A 299 -5.49 -17.70 49.18
C THR A 299 -6.38 -16.60 49.72
N LEU A 300 -6.02 -15.33 49.47
CA LEU A 300 -6.72 -14.13 49.92
C LEU A 300 -8.03 -13.93 49.12
N LYS A 301 -9.18 -14.20 49.74
CA LYS A 301 -10.49 -14.25 49.08
C LYS A 301 -11.59 -13.36 49.70
N SER A 302 -11.42 -12.83 50.91
CA SER A 302 -12.42 -11.91 51.48
C SER A 302 -12.32 -10.51 50.87
N GLN A 303 -13.35 -9.68 51.03
CA GLN A 303 -13.33 -8.29 50.55
C GLN A 303 -12.15 -7.45 51.11
N SER A 304 -11.76 -7.71 52.36
CA SER A 304 -10.58 -7.07 52.97
C SER A 304 -9.28 -7.60 52.35
N ASP A 305 -9.24 -8.90 52.07
CA ASP A 305 -8.07 -9.58 51.51
C ASP A 305 -7.80 -9.20 50.06
N ILE A 306 -8.86 -8.95 49.27
CA ILE A 306 -8.75 -8.52 47.86
C ILE A 306 -7.96 -7.21 47.76
N LYS A 307 -8.09 -6.30 48.74
CA LYS A 307 -7.32 -5.05 48.78
C LYS A 307 -5.84 -5.26 49.16
N ARG A 308 -5.54 -6.35 49.88
CA ARG A 308 -4.19 -6.67 50.36
C ARG A 308 -3.39 -7.51 49.36
N ALA A 309 -4.03 -8.42 48.64
CA ALA A 309 -3.36 -9.35 47.72
C ALA A 309 -2.44 -8.67 46.69
N PRO A 310 -2.81 -7.54 46.05
CA PRO A 310 -1.91 -6.84 45.13
C PRO A 310 -0.59 -6.37 45.75
N LEU A 311 -0.58 -6.01 47.04
CA LEU A 311 0.65 -5.62 47.74
C LEU A 311 1.60 -6.81 47.88
N ILE A 312 1.07 -7.99 48.22
CA ILE A 312 1.83 -9.22 48.39
C ILE A 312 2.34 -9.73 47.04
N TYR A 313 1.53 -9.70 45.98
CA TYR A 313 2.00 -10.03 44.63
C TYR A 313 3.12 -9.10 44.17
N ARG A 314 2.99 -7.78 44.43
CA ARG A 314 4.02 -6.81 44.06
C ARG A 314 5.34 -7.08 44.79
N GLU A 315 5.28 -7.41 46.08
CA GLU A 315 6.45 -7.79 46.86
C GLU A 315 7.08 -9.08 46.31
N ALA A 316 6.28 -10.13 46.10
CA ALA A 316 6.72 -11.39 45.49
C ALA A 316 7.39 -11.18 44.13
N TYR A 317 6.82 -10.31 43.29
CA TYR A 317 7.32 -9.99 41.95
C TYR A 317 8.64 -9.23 42.01
N LYS A 318 8.78 -8.27 42.94
CA LYS A 318 10.02 -7.50 43.15
C LYS A 318 11.14 -8.38 43.69
N ASP A 319 10.82 -9.31 44.59
CA ASP A 319 11.79 -10.20 45.24
C ASP A 319 12.18 -11.41 44.37
N ALA A 320 11.49 -11.61 43.25
CA ALA A 320 11.76 -12.72 42.35
C ALA A 320 13.19 -12.65 41.80
N GLN A 321 13.94 -13.75 41.95
CA GLN A 321 15.37 -13.81 41.62
C GLN A 321 15.66 -14.17 40.16
N ASP A 322 14.65 -14.67 39.46
CA ASP A 322 14.76 -15.17 38.10
C ASP A 322 13.48 -14.89 37.31
N VAL A 323 13.62 -14.86 35.99
CA VAL A 323 12.53 -14.50 35.06
C VAL A 323 11.38 -15.52 35.13
N ASP A 324 11.67 -16.80 35.34
CA ASP A 324 10.64 -17.84 35.43
C ASP A 324 9.76 -17.63 36.66
N THR A 325 10.36 -17.39 37.83
CA THR A 325 9.66 -17.04 39.06
C THR A 325 8.87 -15.73 38.90
N ALA A 326 9.48 -14.69 38.34
CA ALA A 326 8.80 -13.40 38.12
C ALA A 326 7.58 -13.56 37.20
N SER A 327 7.69 -14.37 36.14
CA SER A 327 6.59 -14.67 35.22
C SER A 327 5.48 -15.48 35.88
N GLN A 328 5.80 -16.49 36.71
CA GLN A 328 4.80 -17.22 37.49
C GLN A 328 4.00 -16.28 38.40
N VAL A 329 4.70 -15.39 39.13
CA VAL A 329 4.05 -14.39 39.99
C VAL A 329 3.17 -13.44 39.18
N ALA A 330 3.69 -12.89 38.08
CA ALA A 330 2.96 -11.96 37.23
C ALA A 330 1.71 -12.59 36.60
N ILE A 331 1.77 -13.84 36.14
CA ILE A 331 0.62 -14.55 35.58
C ILE A 331 -0.40 -14.88 36.65
N SER A 332 0.03 -15.32 37.83
CA SER A 332 -0.87 -15.55 38.96
C SER A 332 -1.59 -14.27 39.38
N TRP A 333 -0.86 -13.14 39.41
CA TRP A 333 -1.41 -11.83 39.69
C TRP A 333 -2.35 -11.35 38.58
N ALA A 334 -1.99 -11.54 37.31
CA ALA A 334 -2.84 -11.23 36.17
C ALA A 334 -4.18 -11.96 36.25
N ARG A 335 -4.16 -13.26 36.53
CA ARG A 335 -5.37 -14.08 36.73
C ARG A 335 -6.17 -13.65 37.96
N PHE A 336 -5.52 -13.20 39.03
CA PHE A 336 -6.20 -12.59 40.17
C PHE A 336 -6.96 -11.33 39.76
N ASN A 337 -6.32 -10.41 39.03
CA ASN A 337 -6.96 -9.19 38.56
C ASN A 337 -8.10 -9.49 37.56
N LEU A 338 -7.89 -10.46 36.66
CA LEU A 338 -8.88 -10.94 35.71
C LEU A 338 -10.17 -11.39 36.44
N ARG A 339 -10.06 -12.27 37.45
CA ARG A 339 -11.21 -12.74 38.25
C ARG A 339 -11.88 -11.63 39.06
N ASN A 340 -11.16 -10.56 39.38
CA ASN A 340 -11.67 -9.41 40.11
C ASN A 340 -12.07 -8.24 39.19
N LYS A 341 -12.16 -8.49 37.87
CA LYS A 341 -12.58 -7.53 36.83
C LYS A 341 -11.69 -6.30 36.68
N ASP A 342 -10.45 -6.37 37.15
CA ASP A 342 -9.41 -5.40 36.84
C ASP A 342 -8.71 -5.81 35.54
N TYR A 343 -9.43 -5.64 34.43
CA TYR A 343 -9.01 -6.12 33.11
C TYR A 343 -7.79 -5.38 32.57
N GLU A 344 -7.70 -4.07 32.82
CA GLU A 344 -6.58 -3.24 32.36
C GLU A 344 -5.27 -3.76 32.95
N TYR A 345 -5.22 -3.94 34.27
CA TYR A 345 -4.00 -4.39 34.94
C TYR A 345 -3.71 -5.87 34.70
N ALA A 346 -4.74 -6.71 34.58
CA ALA A 346 -4.57 -8.10 34.16
C ALA A 346 -3.87 -8.18 32.79
N ASN A 347 -4.35 -7.43 31.80
CA ASN A 347 -3.78 -7.41 30.46
C ASN A 347 -2.36 -6.83 30.42
N GLU A 348 -2.06 -5.81 31.23
CA GLU A 348 -0.70 -5.28 31.36
C GLU A 348 0.28 -6.38 31.78
N LEU A 349 -0.06 -7.11 32.84
CA LEU A 349 0.79 -8.19 33.38
C LEU A 349 0.93 -9.35 32.40
N PHE A 350 -0.15 -9.80 31.77
CA PHE A 350 -0.09 -10.82 30.72
C PHE A 350 0.80 -10.38 29.56
N ASN A 351 0.62 -9.16 29.07
CA ASN A 351 1.39 -8.63 27.95
C ASN A 351 2.88 -8.47 28.30
N LYS A 352 3.20 -8.09 29.54
CA LYS A 352 4.58 -7.99 30.02
C LYS A 352 5.28 -9.35 29.99
N VAL A 353 4.61 -10.40 30.47
CA VAL A 353 5.15 -11.76 30.42
C VAL A 353 5.26 -12.25 28.98
N TYR A 354 4.24 -12.04 28.15
CA TYR A 354 4.26 -12.40 26.73
C TYR A 354 5.40 -11.72 25.96
N THR A 355 5.68 -10.45 26.27
CA THR A 355 6.74 -9.70 25.57
C THR A 355 8.14 -10.10 26.03
N VAL A 356 8.35 -10.29 27.34
CA VAL A 356 9.68 -10.54 27.92
C VAL A 356 10.05 -12.02 27.91
N TYR A 357 9.09 -12.91 28.18
CA TYR A 357 9.32 -14.35 28.30
C TYR A 357 8.13 -15.16 27.75
N PRO A 358 7.86 -15.09 26.43
CA PRO A 358 6.74 -15.80 25.82
C PRO A 358 6.83 -17.32 25.99
N ALA A 359 8.05 -17.87 26.06
CA ALA A 359 8.30 -19.29 26.30
C ALA A 359 7.70 -19.81 27.62
N TYR A 360 7.35 -18.93 28.57
CA TYR A 360 6.56 -19.28 29.74
C TYR A 360 5.31 -20.09 29.38
N PHE A 361 4.58 -19.68 28.34
CA PHE A 361 3.35 -20.35 27.91
C PHE A 361 3.59 -21.73 27.29
N LEU A 362 4.84 -22.07 26.95
CA LEU A 362 5.21 -23.41 26.45
C LEU A 362 5.56 -24.38 27.58
N THR A 363 5.78 -23.89 28.81
CA THR A 363 6.22 -24.73 29.93
C THR A 363 5.13 -25.72 30.36
N ASP A 364 3.89 -25.26 30.40
CA ASP A 364 2.68 -26.05 30.62
C ASP A 364 1.60 -25.55 29.63
N GLN A 365 1.47 -26.27 28.51
CA GLN A 365 0.54 -25.89 27.45
C GLN A 365 -0.92 -26.08 27.88
N ASP A 366 -1.21 -27.05 28.75
CA ASP A 366 -2.57 -27.28 29.23
C ASP A 366 -3.00 -26.14 30.16
N GLU A 367 -2.12 -25.68 31.05
CA GLU A 367 -2.37 -24.48 31.86
C GLU A 367 -2.53 -23.23 30.99
N SER A 368 -1.72 -23.09 29.93
CA SER A 368 -1.84 -21.96 29.00
C SER A 368 -3.15 -21.98 28.22
N MET A 369 -3.68 -23.17 27.91
CA MET A 369 -5.03 -23.33 27.35
C MET A 369 -6.11 -22.91 28.35
N THR A 370 -5.94 -23.21 29.64
CA THR A 370 -6.84 -22.69 30.70
C THR A 370 -6.79 -21.17 30.76
N ILE A 371 -5.61 -20.55 30.67
CA ILE A 371 -5.47 -19.08 30.62
C ILE A 371 -6.21 -18.51 29.41
N ILE A 372 -6.05 -19.09 28.22
CA ILE A 372 -6.79 -18.66 27.02
C ILE A 372 -8.29 -18.74 27.24
N LYS A 373 -8.79 -19.81 27.88
CA LYS A 373 -10.22 -19.98 28.18
C LYS A 373 -10.72 -18.92 29.17
N GLU A 374 -9.98 -18.66 30.24
CA GLU A 374 -10.32 -17.61 31.22
C GLU A 374 -10.38 -16.22 30.57
N LEU A 375 -9.41 -15.93 29.68
CA LEU A 375 -9.41 -14.67 28.93
C LEU A 375 -10.59 -14.58 27.95
N GLU A 376 -10.96 -15.69 27.30
CA GLU A 376 -12.12 -15.75 26.41
C GLU A 376 -13.45 -15.55 27.15
N GLU A 377 -13.61 -16.18 28.32
CA GLU A 377 -14.80 -16.04 29.19
C GLU A 377 -15.00 -14.60 29.68
N GLU A 378 -13.91 -13.86 29.90
CA GLU A 378 -13.91 -12.45 30.31
C GLU A 378 -13.73 -11.49 29.13
N GLU A 379 -13.87 -11.97 27.88
CA GLU A 379 -13.80 -11.16 26.64
C GLU A 379 -12.47 -10.41 26.40
N GLN A 380 -11.38 -10.87 27.03
CA GLN A 380 -10.03 -10.31 26.88
C GLN A 380 -9.31 -10.88 25.63
N TYR A 381 -9.94 -10.67 24.47
CA TYR A 381 -9.59 -11.32 23.21
C TYR A 381 -8.19 -10.99 22.68
N LYS A 382 -7.69 -9.77 22.87
CA LYS A 382 -6.35 -9.37 22.36
C LYS A 382 -5.23 -10.21 22.97
N THR A 383 -5.25 -10.36 24.30
CA THR A 383 -4.28 -11.17 25.02
C THR A 383 -4.45 -12.66 24.69
N ALA A 384 -5.71 -13.13 24.63
CA ALA A 384 -6.02 -14.51 24.27
C ALA A 384 -5.52 -14.86 22.85
N ALA A 385 -5.69 -13.97 21.88
CA ALA A 385 -5.25 -14.15 20.49
C ALA A 385 -3.73 -14.32 20.40
N ASN A 386 -2.98 -13.46 21.10
CA ASN A 386 -1.52 -13.50 21.09
C ASN A 386 -0.98 -14.80 21.69
N ILE A 387 -1.52 -15.22 22.84
CA ILE A 387 -1.10 -16.48 23.48
C ILE A 387 -1.48 -17.67 22.58
N ALA A 388 -2.71 -17.72 22.06
CA ALA A 388 -3.17 -18.81 21.19
C ALA A 388 -2.32 -18.94 19.92
N ARG A 389 -2.01 -17.82 19.26
CA ARG A 389 -1.14 -17.76 18.09
C ARG A 389 0.29 -18.19 18.40
N TYR A 390 0.81 -17.78 19.56
CA TYR A 390 2.16 -18.19 19.96
C TYR A 390 2.21 -19.69 20.21
N LEU A 391 1.25 -20.26 20.93
CA LEU A 391 1.16 -21.69 21.17
C LEU A 391 1.05 -22.47 19.85
N SER A 392 0.23 -22.03 18.89
CA SER A 392 0.07 -22.74 17.62
C SER A 392 1.40 -22.90 16.88
N GLY A 393 2.29 -21.91 16.92
CA GLY A 393 3.62 -21.99 16.30
C GLY A 393 4.54 -23.07 16.87
N TYR A 394 4.23 -23.63 18.04
CA TYR A 394 5.01 -24.68 18.72
C TYR A 394 4.21 -25.97 18.96
N THR A 395 2.99 -26.06 18.44
CA THR A 395 2.19 -27.29 18.44
C THR A 395 2.42 -28.02 17.12
N LYS A 396 2.60 -29.35 17.18
CA LYS A 396 2.79 -30.16 15.96
C LYS A 396 1.56 -30.06 15.07
N ILE A 397 1.76 -29.90 13.77
CA ILE A 397 0.65 -29.77 12.79
C ILE A 397 -0.30 -30.99 12.83
N SER A 398 0.22 -32.19 13.10
CA SER A 398 -0.58 -33.41 13.20
C SER A 398 -1.47 -33.50 14.45
N ASP A 399 -1.28 -32.61 15.43
CA ASP A 399 -2.09 -32.56 16.64
C ASP A 399 -3.34 -31.68 16.39
N ASP A 400 -4.52 -32.19 16.73
CA ASP A 400 -5.79 -31.46 16.62
C ASP A 400 -5.75 -30.11 17.38
N LYS A 401 -4.96 -30.03 18.46
CA LYS A 401 -4.71 -28.79 19.20
C LYS A 401 -4.16 -27.67 18.30
N HIS A 402 -3.36 -27.98 17.27
CA HIS A 402 -2.84 -26.98 16.33
C HIS A 402 -4.01 -26.29 15.58
N ALA A 403 -4.96 -27.06 15.06
CA ALA A 403 -6.14 -26.53 14.39
C ALA A 403 -7.01 -25.70 15.36
N GLN A 404 -7.22 -26.19 16.58
CA GLN A 404 -8.00 -25.48 17.60
C GLN A 404 -7.39 -24.12 17.98
N LEU A 405 -6.07 -24.06 18.17
CA LEU A 405 -5.33 -22.84 18.50
C LEU A 405 -5.40 -21.81 17.37
N LEU A 406 -5.19 -22.23 16.12
CA LEU A 406 -5.35 -21.36 14.95
C LEU A 406 -6.78 -20.82 14.84
N ASN A 407 -7.79 -21.67 15.02
CA ASN A 407 -9.20 -21.24 15.00
C ASN A 407 -9.52 -20.23 16.10
N LYS A 408 -9.04 -20.44 17.33
CA LYS A 408 -9.20 -19.49 18.44
C LYS A 408 -8.49 -18.17 18.16
N ALA A 409 -7.24 -18.20 17.74
CA ALA A 409 -6.46 -17.00 17.44
C ALA A 409 -7.15 -16.13 16.37
N SER A 410 -7.58 -16.74 15.26
CA SER A 410 -8.32 -16.03 14.20
C SER A 410 -9.69 -15.52 14.65
N ASP A 411 -10.43 -16.25 15.49
CA ASP A 411 -11.71 -15.79 16.05
C ASP A 411 -11.50 -14.56 16.93
N PHE A 412 -10.50 -14.61 17.80
CA PHE A 412 -10.18 -13.50 18.71
C PHE A 412 -9.67 -12.27 17.96
N TYR A 413 -8.81 -12.43 16.95
CA TYR A 413 -8.40 -11.31 16.09
C TYR A 413 -9.59 -10.68 15.35
N THR A 414 -10.54 -11.51 14.89
CA THR A 414 -11.79 -11.00 14.28
C THR A 414 -12.59 -10.16 15.28
N LYS A 415 -12.76 -10.65 16.52
CA LYS A 415 -13.55 -9.96 17.56
C LYS A 415 -12.96 -8.61 17.98
N ILE A 416 -11.63 -8.44 17.90
CA ILE A 416 -10.97 -7.16 18.23
C ILE A 416 -10.82 -6.23 17.02
N GLY A 417 -11.31 -6.61 15.85
CA GLY A 417 -11.20 -5.81 14.62
C GLY A 417 -9.81 -5.82 13.97
N ASP A 418 -8.90 -6.72 14.38
CA ASP A 418 -7.61 -6.92 13.71
C ASP A 418 -7.79 -7.93 12.56
N PHE A 419 -8.45 -7.46 11.50
CA PHE A 419 -8.84 -8.29 10.37
C PHE A 419 -7.65 -8.78 9.54
N ASP A 420 -6.55 -8.01 9.49
CA ASP A 420 -5.30 -8.42 8.85
C ASP A 420 -4.70 -9.66 9.54
N SER A 421 -4.58 -9.64 10.87
CA SER A 421 -4.11 -10.81 11.62
C SER A 421 -5.08 -11.98 11.52
N ALA A 422 -6.39 -11.71 11.61
CA ALA A 422 -7.41 -12.76 11.48
C ALA A 422 -7.34 -13.47 10.13
N HIS A 423 -7.24 -12.72 9.03
CA HIS A 423 -7.10 -13.24 7.67
C HIS A 423 -5.85 -14.10 7.52
N LYS A 424 -4.70 -13.60 7.99
CA LYS A 424 -3.45 -14.36 7.96
C LYS A 424 -3.58 -15.72 8.67
N ILE A 425 -4.18 -15.74 9.85
CA ILE A 425 -4.35 -16.96 10.62
C ILE A 425 -5.40 -17.89 10.00
N ASN A 426 -6.44 -17.36 9.35
CA ASN A 426 -7.37 -18.18 8.56
C ASN A 426 -6.67 -18.87 7.39
N LEU A 427 -5.80 -18.15 6.66
CA LEU A 427 -5.02 -18.73 5.57
C LEU A 427 -4.05 -19.80 6.10
N ASP A 428 -3.37 -19.55 7.22
CA ASP A 428 -2.51 -20.55 7.86
C ASP A 428 -3.34 -21.80 8.23
N PHE A 429 -4.55 -21.63 8.77
CA PHE A 429 -5.45 -22.75 9.05
C PHE A 429 -5.79 -23.53 7.77
N LEU A 430 -6.26 -22.84 6.72
CA LEU A 430 -6.69 -23.49 5.47
C LEU A 430 -5.54 -24.17 4.75
N HIS A 431 -4.31 -23.66 4.90
CA HIS A 431 -3.10 -24.26 4.36
C HIS A 431 -2.70 -25.55 5.10
N TYR A 432 -2.62 -25.51 6.44
CA TYR A 432 -2.16 -26.65 7.22
C TYR A 432 -3.25 -27.70 7.49
N HIS A 433 -4.52 -27.29 7.48
CA HIS A 433 -5.67 -28.13 7.84
C HIS A 433 -6.82 -28.07 6.81
N PRO A 434 -6.56 -28.27 5.50
CA PRO A 434 -7.55 -28.09 4.45
C PRO A 434 -8.75 -29.04 4.57
N SER A 435 -8.56 -30.23 5.14
CA SER A 435 -9.59 -31.27 5.29
C SER A 435 -10.20 -31.33 6.70
N HIS A 436 -9.84 -30.41 7.59
CA HIS A 436 -10.39 -30.40 8.95
C HIS A 436 -11.87 -29.97 8.94
N LYS A 437 -12.69 -30.50 9.86
CA LYS A 437 -14.14 -30.21 9.97
C LYS A 437 -14.52 -28.73 10.11
N LEU A 438 -13.56 -27.87 10.46
CA LEU A 438 -13.74 -26.41 10.60
C LEU A 438 -13.35 -25.63 9.33
N ALA A 439 -12.75 -26.27 8.32
CA ALA A 439 -12.19 -25.59 7.15
C ALA A 439 -13.25 -24.75 6.40
N GLU A 440 -14.45 -25.30 6.19
CA GLU A 440 -15.54 -24.56 5.52
C GLU A 440 -15.94 -23.30 6.30
N LYS A 441 -16.19 -23.43 7.61
CA LYS A 441 -16.51 -22.30 8.49
C LYS A 441 -15.42 -21.23 8.48
N ILE A 442 -14.15 -21.66 8.47
CA ILE A 442 -13.01 -20.72 8.46
C ILE A 442 -12.90 -20.03 7.11
N ARG A 443 -13.18 -20.72 6.00
CA ARG A 443 -13.23 -20.09 4.68
C ARG A 443 -14.35 -19.06 4.60
N GLU A 444 -15.55 -19.37 5.08
CA GLU A 444 -16.67 -18.42 5.15
C GLU A 444 -16.32 -17.18 5.98
N ARG A 445 -15.73 -17.37 7.16
CA ARG A 445 -15.23 -16.26 7.97
C ARG A 445 -14.19 -15.46 7.21
N ASP A 446 -13.21 -16.11 6.60
CA ASP A 446 -12.14 -15.40 5.88
C ASP A 446 -12.67 -14.55 4.73
N ASN A 447 -13.62 -15.10 3.97
CA ASN A 447 -14.28 -14.39 2.89
C ASN A 447 -15.04 -13.15 3.37
N SER A 448 -15.66 -13.19 4.55
CA SER A 448 -16.34 -12.01 5.11
C SER A 448 -15.37 -10.92 5.54
N LEU A 449 -14.14 -11.28 5.93
CA LEU A 449 -13.09 -10.32 6.30
C LEU A 449 -12.53 -9.58 5.07
N LEU A 450 -12.63 -10.12 3.86
CA LEU A 450 -12.00 -9.54 2.67
C LEU A 450 -12.41 -8.09 2.40
N PHE A 451 -13.55 -7.62 2.90
CA PHE A 451 -13.95 -6.22 2.77
C PHE A 451 -13.35 -5.27 3.84
N GLU A 452 -12.98 -5.81 4.99
CA GLU A 452 -12.58 -5.04 6.18
C GLU A 452 -11.06 -4.98 6.38
N ILE A 453 -10.32 -5.85 5.70
CA ILE A 453 -8.85 -5.90 5.80
C ILE A 453 -8.21 -4.66 5.15
N GLY A 454 -7.17 -4.15 5.80
CA GLY A 454 -6.38 -3.03 5.31
C GLY A 454 -5.60 -3.32 4.02
N GLY A 455 -4.95 -2.30 3.47
CA GLY A 455 -4.10 -2.45 2.28
C GLY A 455 -3.99 -1.16 1.48
N ASP A 456 -2.94 -1.07 0.66
CA ASP A 456 -2.82 -0.01 -0.34
C ASP A 456 -3.86 -0.18 -1.46
N TYR A 457 -3.95 0.82 -2.33
CA TYR A 457 -4.87 0.84 -3.46
C TYR A 457 -4.82 -0.45 -4.28
N LYS A 458 -3.61 -0.88 -4.69
CA LYS A 458 -3.40 -2.07 -5.52
C LYS A 458 -3.86 -3.35 -4.83
N THR A 459 -3.51 -3.51 -3.56
CA THR A 459 -3.85 -4.69 -2.76
C THR A 459 -5.35 -4.78 -2.54
N LYS A 460 -6.01 -3.66 -2.24
CA LYS A 460 -7.49 -3.61 -2.13
C LYS A 460 -8.15 -3.94 -3.47
N MET A 461 -7.62 -3.42 -4.58
CA MET A 461 -8.19 -3.64 -5.92
C MET A 461 -8.14 -5.11 -6.33
N GLN A 462 -6.96 -5.73 -6.23
CA GLN A 462 -6.76 -7.16 -6.54
C GLN A 462 -7.67 -8.06 -5.70
N ARG A 463 -7.90 -7.68 -4.43
CA ARG A 463 -8.78 -8.40 -3.53
C ARG A 463 -10.23 -8.32 -3.98
N TYR A 464 -10.72 -7.12 -4.31
CA TYR A 464 -12.08 -6.96 -4.84
C TYR A 464 -12.26 -7.68 -6.17
N ASP A 465 -11.24 -7.68 -7.04
CA ASP A 465 -11.23 -8.49 -8.26
C ASP A 465 -11.36 -9.99 -7.97
N THR A 466 -10.64 -10.47 -6.96
CA THR A 466 -10.72 -11.87 -6.52
C THR A 466 -12.11 -12.21 -6.00
N ILE A 467 -12.73 -11.32 -5.20
CA ILE A 467 -14.10 -11.51 -4.70
C ILE A 467 -15.09 -11.59 -5.87
N ILE A 468 -14.98 -10.68 -6.84
CA ILE A 468 -15.85 -10.63 -8.02
C ILE A 468 -15.70 -11.91 -8.84
N ALA A 469 -14.47 -12.39 -9.05
CA ALA A 469 -14.19 -13.62 -9.80
C ALA A 469 -14.69 -14.88 -9.08
N THR A 470 -14.59 -14.91 -7.75
CA THR A 470 -14.98 -16.07 -6.93
C THR A 470 -16.50 -16.16 -6.72
N TYR A 471 -17.18 -15.01 -6.62
CA TYR A 471 -18.61 -14.91 -6.32
C TYR A 471 -19.37 -14.06 -7.36
N PRO A 472 -19.38 -14.46 -8.64
CA PRO A 472 -20.03 -13.69 -9.70
C PRO A 472 -21.53 -13.55 -9.42
N ASN A 473 -22.10 -12.38 -9.73
CA ASN A 473 -23.54 -12.06 -9.58
C ASN A 473 -24.09 -12.20 -8.15
N SER A 474 -23.24 -12.10 -7.12
CA SER A 474 -23.63 -12.14 -5.71
C SER A 474 -23.71 -10.74 -5.08
N GLU A 475 -24.34 -10.62 -3.90
CA GLU A 475 -24.27 -9.39 -3.09
C GLU A 475 -22.82 -9.00 -2.74
N SER A 476 -21.94 -9.99 -2.53
CA SER A 476 -20.50 -9.75 -2.33
C SER A 476 -19.86 -9.12 -3.55
N SER A 477 -20.19 -9.57 -4.77
CA SER A 477 -19.69 -8.97 -6.00
C SER A 477 -20.23 -7.54 -6.20
N LYS A 478 -21.50 -7.28 -5.87
CA LYS A 478 -22.07 -5.91 -5.91
C LYS A 478 -21.35 -4.98 -4.93
N LYS A 479 -21.14 -5.44 -3.68
CA LYS A 479 -20.39 -4.68 -2.66
C LYS A 479 -18.95 -4.42 -3.12
N ALA A 480 -18.29 -5.41 -3.72
CA ALA A 480 -16.95 -5.25 -4.28
C ALA A 480 -16.92 -4.19 -5.39
N TYR A 481 -17.85 -4.20 -6.34
CA TYR A 481 -17.93 -3.15 -7.38
C TYR A 481 -18.13 -1.75 -6.80
N ALA A 482 -19.00 -1.60 -5.80
CA ALA A 482 -19.20 -0.31 -5.12
C ALA A 482 -17.92 0.19 -4.44
N LEU A 483 -17.19 -0.69 -3.74
CA LEU A 483 -15.92 -0.34 -3.11
C LEU A 483 -14.79 -0.07 -4.12
N LYS A 484 -14.79 -0.77 -5.27
CA LYS A 484 -13.89 -0.42 -6.39
C LYS A 484 -14.17 1.00 -6.89
N ALA A 485 -15.44 1.35 -7.11
CA ALA A 485 -15.80 2.70 -7.54
C ALA A 485 -15.38 3.77 -6.53
N GLN A 486 -15.53 3.50 -5.23
CA GLN A 486 -15.05 4.39 -4.16
C GLN A 486 -13.53 4.57 -4.19
N LEU A 487 -12.78 3.50 -4.40
CA LEU A 487 -11.32 3.57 -4.52
C LEU A 487 -10.87 4.30 -5.78
N TYR A 488 -11.52 4.08 -6.92
CA TYR A 488 -11.26 4.88 -8.13
C TYR A 488 -11.52 6.37 -7.87
N TYR A 489 -12.59 6.69 -7.13
CA TYR A 489 -12.92 8.07 -6.78
C TYR A 489 -11.85 8.72 -5.90
N GLU A 490 -11.39 8.01 -4.87
CA GLU A 490 -10.31 8.48 -3.98
C GLU A 490 -8.99 8.71 -4.73
N ASN A 491 -8.73 7.95 -5.80
CA ASN A 491 -7.55 8.08 -6.66
C ASN A 491 -7.76 8.99 -7.88
N LYS A 492 -8.92 9.65 -7.99
CA LYS A 492 -9.30 10.54 -9.12
C LYS A 492 -9.35 9.85 -10.49
N GLU A 493 -9.57 8.54 -10.51
CA GLU A 493 -9.76 7.75 -11.72
C GLU A 493 -11.26 7.75 -12.10
N TYR A 494 -11.82 8.93 -12.41
CA TYR A 494 -13.27 9.07 -12.61
C TYR A 494 -13.77 8.38 -13.89
N ASP A 495 -12.93 8.31 -14.92
CA ASP A 495 -13.19 7.55 -16.15
C ASP A 495 -13.51 6.08 -15.86
N LYS A 496 -12.76 5.44 -14.97
CA LYS A 496 -12.96 4.04 -14.56
C LYS A 496 -14.32 3.83 -13.89
N ILE A 497 -14.80 4.81 -13.12
CA ILE A 497 -16.13 4.76 -12.48
C ILE A 497 -17.22 4.82 -13.54
N ILE A 498 -17.07 5.71 -14.53
CA ILE A 498 -18.03 5.89 -15.62
C ILE A 498 -18.09 4.62 -16.50
N GLU A 499 -16.95 4.00 -16.81
CA GLU A 499 -16.89 2.71 -17.52
C GLU A 499 -17.66 1.60 -16.79
N MET A 500 -17.68 1.64 -15.46
CA MET A 500 -18.34 0.66 -14.60
C MET A 500 -19.83 0.94 -14.35
N GLN A 501 -20.45 1.94 -14.99
CA GLN A 501 -21.83 2.35 -14.65
C GLN A 501 -22.84 1.19 -14.64
N LEU A 502 -22.70 0.21 -15.54
CA LEU A 502 -23.62 -0.93 -15.68
C LEU A 502 -23.41 -2.01 -14.60
N LEU A 503 -22.30 -1.94 -13.86
CA LEU A 503 -21.93 -2.85 -12.78
C LEU A 503 -22.30 -2.28 -11.40
N LEU A 504 -22.71 -1.01 -11.36
CA LEU A 504 -23.11 -0.28 -10.16
C LEU A 504 -24.64 -0.18 -10.10
N PRO A 505 -25.22 0.07 -8.92
CA PRO A 505 -26.65 0.39 -8.80
C PRO A 505 -27.03 1.58 -9.70
N GLU A 506 -28.21 1.54 -10.33
CA GLU A 506 -28.69 2.60 -11.24
C GLU A 506 -28.75 3.98 -10.57
N ASP A 507 -29.01 4.02 -9.26
CA ASP A 507 -29.10 5.21 -8.43
C ASP A 507 -27.79 5.58 -7.72
N SER A 508 -26.66 4.96 -8.12
CA SER A 508 -25.37 5.18 -7.45
C SER A 508 -24.90 6.64 -7.59
N PRO A 509 -24.83 7.42 -6.49
CA PRO A 509 -24.51 8.84 -6.56
C PRO A 509 -23.08 9.10 -7.06
N ILE A 510 -22.18 8.12 -6.86
CA ILE A 510 -20.76 8.23 -7.24
C ILE A 510 -20.58 8.36 -8.75
N ILE A 511 -21.49 7.79 -9.55
CA ILE A 511 -21.45 7.89 -11.02
C ILE A 511 -21.64 9.36 -11.42
N GLN A 512 -22.62 10.04 -10.84
CA GLN A 512 -22.85 11.45 -11.12
C GLN A 512 -21.67 12.31 -10.68
N THR A 513 -21.13 12.07 -9.49
CA THR A 513 -19.97 12.81 -9.00
C THR A 513 -18.74 12.57 -9.87
N ALA A 514 -18.54 11.35 -10.36
CA ALA A 514 -17.48 11.02 -11.31
C ALA A 514 -17.65 11.76 -12.64
N ILE A 515 -18.87 11.80 -13.20
CA ILE A 515 -19.17 12.59 -14.42
C ILE A 515 -18.83 14.06 -14.20
N ASP A 516 -19.31 14.66 -13.11
CA ASP A 516 -19.10 16.08 -12.82
C ASP A 516 -17.60 16.40 -12.71
N ASN A 517 -16.84 15.58 -11.98
CA ASN A 517 -15.40 15.77 -11.82
C ASN A 517 -14.61 15.51 -13.10
N GLN A 518 -14.95 14.46 -13.87
CA GLN A 518 -14.29 14.15 -15.14
C GLN A 518 -14.48 15.28 -16.16
N VAL A 519 -15.67 15.89 -16.20
CA VAL A 519 -15.93 17.06 -17.05
C VAL A 519 -15.07 18.25 -16.63
N VAL A 520 -14.90 18.48 -15.33
CA VAL A 520 -14.02 19.53 -14.80
C VAL A 520 -12.55 19.29 -15.14
N GLU A 521 -12.09 18.03 -15.15
CA GLU A 521 -10.71 17.70 -15.59
C GLU A 521 -10.52 17.95 -17.08
N TYR A 522 -11.42 17.46 -17.92
CA TYR A 522 -11.35 17.73 -19.35
C TYR A 522 -11.47 19.21 -19.71
N LEU A 523 -12.21 20.01 -18.94
CA LEU A 523 -12.22 21.46 -19.10
C LEU A 523 -10.84 22.08 -18.88
N LYS A 524 -10.11 21.66 -17.83
CA LYS A 524 -8.75 22.14 -17.54
C LYS A 524 -7.76 21.75 -18.64
N GLU A 525 -7.98 20.60 -19.27
CA GLU A 525 -7.19 20.09 -20.39
C GLU A 525 -7.60 20.66 -21.76
N HIS A 526 -8.65 21.49 -21.81
CA HIS A 526 -9.27 21.97 -23.05
C HIS A 526 -9.74 20.83 -23.98
N ASN A 527 -10.09 19.68 -23.41
CA ASN A 527 -10.48 18.47 -24.13
C ASN A 527 -12.00 18.42 -24.38
N CYS A 528 -12.49 19.19 -25.35
CA CYS A 528 -13.92 19.18 -25.72
C CYS A 528 -14.42 17.82 -26.26
N ASP A 529 -13.54 16.99 -26.84
CA ASP A 529 -13.92 15.64 -27.31
C ASP A 529 -14.22 14.72 -26.12
N GLY A 530 -13.39 14.76 -25.08
CA GLY A 530 -13.61 14.05 -23.81
C GLY A 530 -14.90 14.50 -23.11
N ILE A 531 -15.14 15.82 -23.03
CA ILE A 531 -16.39 16.38 -22.48
C ILE A 531 -17.61 15.85 -23.23
N THR A 532 -17.58 15.90 -24.56
CA THR A 532 -18.69 15.44 -25.41
C THR A 532 -18.91 13.93 -25.25
N GLY A 533 -17.83 13.15 -25.16
CA GLY A 533 -17.86 11.71 -24.92
C GLY A 533 -18.56 11.35 -23.61
N VAL A 534 -18.13 11.95 -22.49
CA VAL A 534 -18.71 11.72 -21.17
C VAL A 534 -20.17 12.16 -21.11
N LEU A 535 -20.48 13.34 -21.65
CA LEU A 535 -21.82 13.91 -21.57
C LEU A 535 -22.81 13.30 -22.56
N SER A 536 -22.38 12.51 -23.54
CA SER A 536 -23.26 11.87 -24.53
C SER A 536 -24.42 11.09 -23.88
N LYS A 537 -24.14 10.38 -22.77
CA LYS A 537 -25.09 9.55 -22.03
C LYS A 537 -25.53 10.16 -20.69
N ALA A 538 -24.91 11.25 -20.23
CA ALA A 538 -25.22 11.85 -18.94
C ALA A 538 -26.57 12.59 -18.97
N HIS A 539 -27.41 12.43 -17.94
CA HIS A 539 -28.70 13.13 -17.86
C HIS A 539 -28.60 14.55 -17.28
N LYS A 540 -27.59 14.79 -16.44
CA LYS A 540 -27.31 16.08 -15.81
C LYS A 540 -25.81 16.22 -15.60
N VAL A 541 -25.36 17.45 -15.40
CA VAL A 541 -23.99 17.78 -14.99
C VAL A 541 -24.05 18.95 -14.02
N SER A 542 -23.32 18.88 -12.91
CA SER A 542 -23.33 19.91 -11.86
C SER A 542 -22.05 20.73 -11.92
N LEU A 543 -22.14 21.93 -12.48
CA LEU A 543 -21.01 22.84 -12.72
C LEU A 543 -21.36 24.25 -12.24
N ASN A 544 -20.35 25.08 -11.99
CA ASN A 544 -20.60 26.51 -11.80
C ASN A 544 -20.99 27.19 -13.15
N VAL A 545 -21.44 28.44 -13.10
CA VAL A 545 -21.91 29.17 -14.31
C VAL A 545 -20.82 29.27 -15.38
N ALA A 546 -19.59 29.64 -15.01
CA ALA A 546 -18.49 29.79 -15.96
C ALA A 546 -18.15 28.45 -16.65
N GLN A 547 -17.98 27.39 -15.86
CA GLN A 547 -17.74 26.03 -16.35
C GLN A 547 -18.89 25.54 -17.24
N SER A 548 -20.14 25.82 -16.86
CA SER A 548 -21.31 25.44 -17.65
C SER A 548 -21.31 26.10 -19.02
N LEU A 549 -20.91 27.37 -19.11
CA LEU A 549 -20.81 28.09 -20.39
C LEU A 549 -19.66 27.54 -21.26
N ASP A 550 -18.53 27.20 -20.66
CA ASP A 550 -17.40 26.58 -21.36
C ASP A 550 -17.77 25.20 -21.91
N VAL A 551 -18.48 24.39 -21.12
CA VAL A 551 -18.99 23.07 -21.58
C VAL A 551 -20.06 23.23 -22.65
N PHE A 552 -20.97 24.20 -22.51
CA PHE A 552 -21.97 24.49 -23.52
C PHE A 552 -21.29 24.85 -24.85
N GLU A 553 -20.28 25.73 -24.81
CA GLU A 553 -19.49 26.08 -25.99
C GLU A 553 -18.74 24.87 -26.59
N CYS A 554 -18.12 24.02 -25.77
CA CYS A 554 -17.52 22.77 -26.25
C CYS A 554 -18.53 21.87 -26.99
N LEU A 555 -19.70 21.63 -26.40
CA LEU A 555 -20.75 20.81 -27.02
C LEU A 555 -21.26 21.44 -28.32
N TYR A 556 -21.43 22.76 -28.36
CA TYR A 556 -21.81 23.48 -29.56
C TYR A 556 -20.76 23.33 -30.67
N ASN A 557 -19.48 23.55 -30.35
CA ASN A 557 -18.37 23.46 -31.31
C ASN A 557 -18.17 22.03 -31.83
N ARG A 558 -18.56 21.01 -31.06
CA ARG A 558 -18.55 19.59 -31.47
C ARG A 558 -19.88 19.14 -32.08
N THR A 559 -20.75 20.07 -32.44
CA THR A 559 -22.04 19.81 -33.10
C THR A 559 -23.03 18.98 -32.28
N ALA A 560 -22.80 18.82 -30.97
CA ALA A 560 -23.66 18.10 -30.04
C ALA A 560 -24.85 18.98 -29.58
N TYR A 561 -25.53 19.62 -30.53
CA TYR A 561 -26.53 20.67 -30.28
C TYR A 561 -27.72 20.20 -29.42
N GLN A 562 -28.21 18.97 -29.66
CA GLN A 562 -29.30 18.39 -28.87
C GLN A 562 -28.90 18.25 -27.40
N LYS A 563 -27.67 17.76 -27.16
CA LYS A 563 -27.13 17.58 -25.80
C LYS A 563 -26.88 18.93 -25.12
N ALA A 564 -26.29 19.86 -25.86
CA ALA A 564 -26.04 21.22 -25.41
C ALA A 564 -27.34 21.90 -24.95
N ASN A 565 -28.39 21.82 -25.77
CA ASN A 565 -29.70 22.37 -25.45
C ASN A 565 -30.37 21.63 -24.27
N GLN A 566 -30.28 20.30 -24.23
CA GLN A 566 -30.83 19.49 -23.13
C GLN A 566 -30.24 19.88 -21.77
N LEU A 567 -28.92 20.03 -21.69
CA LEU A 567 -28.22 20.26 -20.43
C LEU A 567 -28.23 21.73 -19.99
N PHE A 568 -28.20 22.69 -20.93
CA PHE A 568 -27.89 24.09 -20.60
C PHE A 568 -28.96 25.13 -20.98
N SER A 569 -30.07 24.74 -21.61
CA SER A 569 -31.16 25.69 -21.90
C SER A 569 -31.80 26.30 -20.65
N GLY A 570 -31.72 25.63 -19.50
CA GLY A 570 -32.20 26.14 -18.21
C GLY A 570 -31.17 26.96 -17.42
N LEU A 571 -29.94 27.12 -17.91
CA LEU A 571 -28.84 27.74 -17.16
C LEU A 571 -29.11 29.21 -16.83
N ASN A 572 -29.89 29.91 -17.65
CA ASN A 572 -30.25 31.32 -17.47
C ASN A 572 -30.86 31.64 -16.09
N LYS A 573 -31.56 30.70 -15.46
CA LYS A 573 -32.17 30.87 -14.13
C LYS A 573 -31.13 31.12 -13.02
N TYR A 574 -29.87 30.77 -13.27
CA TYR A 574 -28.78 30.81 -12.31
C TYR A 574 -27.75 31.91 -12.62
N ILE A 575 -27.88 32.58 -13.77
CA ILE A 575 -26.98 33.66 -14.19
C ILE A 575 -27.49 34.98 -13.60
N LYS A 576 -26.59 35.74 -12.96
CA LYS A 576 -26.93 37.00 -12.28
C LYS A 576 -26.34 38.24 -12.94
N ASP A 577 -25.31 38.06 -13.77
CA ASP A 577 -24.60 39.15 -14.42
C ASP A 577 -24.92 39.20 -15.93
N GLY A 578 -24.87 40.41 -16.49
CA GLY A 578 -25.22 40.65 -17.89
C GLY A 578 -24.23 40.04 -18.88
N GLU A 579 -22.97 39.88 -18.51
CA GLU A 579 -21.94 39.35 -19.41
C GLU A 579 -22.12 37.85 -19.67
N ASN A 580 -22.25 37.05 -18.61
CA ASN A 580 -22.55 35.63 -18.73
C ASN A 580 -23.95 35.40 -19.32
N GLN A 581 -24.91 36.29 -19.05
CA GLN A 581 -26.25 36.20 -19.64
C GLN A 581 -26.18 36.39 -21.16
N LEU A 582 -25.36 37.34 -21.63
CA LEU A 582 -25.12 37.55 -23.06
C LEU A 582 -24.41 36.35 -23.70
N ARG A 583 -23.37 35.81 -23.05
CA ARG A 583 -22.66 34.61 -23.55
C ARG A 583 -23.60 33.40 -23.65
N TRP A 584 -24.41 33.17 -22.64
CA TRP A 584 -25.41 32.10 -22.64
C TRP A 584 -26.44 32.30 -23.76
N LEU A 585 -27.02 33.50 -23.87
CA LEU A 585 -28.01 33.82 -24.91
C LEU A 585 -27.43 33.58 -26.31
N TYR A 586 -26.17 33.97 -26.53
CA TYR A 586 -25.48 33.76 -27.80
C TYR A 586 -25.32 32.28 -28.12
N LEU A 587 -24.84 31.46 -27.17
CA LEU A 587 -24.72 30.02 -27.35
C LEU A 587 -26.08 29.35 -27.58
N GLN A 588 -27.10 29.76 -26.82
CA GLN A 588 -28.46 29.25 -26.93
C GLN A 588 -29.10 29.60 -28.28
N ALA A 589 -29.01 30.87 -28.72
CA ALA A 589 -29.52 31.29 -30.03
C ALA A 589 -28.85 30.52 -31.16
N ASN A 590 -27.52 30.40 -31.11
CA ASN A 590 -26.75 29.63 -32.09
C ASN A 590 -27.14 28.15 -32.13
N THR A 591 -27.36 27.54 -30.97
CA THR A 591 -27.81 26.16 -30.82
C THR A 591 -29.23 25.96 -31.36
N LEU A 592 -30.14 26.87 -31.07
CA LEU A 592 -31.52 26.83 -31.60
C LEU A 592 -31.55 26.93 -33.13
N PHE A 593 -30.76 27.83 -33.71
CA PHE A 593 -30.62 27.89 -35.18
C PHE A 593 -30.07 26.60 -35.77
N ALA A 594 -29.08 25.98 -35.12
CA ALA A 594 -28.50 24.71 -35.59
C ALA A 594 -29.47 23.53 -35.48
N LEU A 595 -30.41 23.59 -34.52
CA LEU A 595 -31.50 22.60 -34.37
C LEU A 595 -32.70 22.86 -35.30
N GLY A 596 -32.69 23.95 -36.08
CA GLY A 596 -33.81 24.35 -36.93
C GLY A 596 -34.98 25.01 -36.18
N GLU A 597 -34.81 25.31 -34.88
CA GLU A 597 -35.79 25.99 -34.03
C GLU A 597 -35.82 27.51 -34.30
N ASN A 598 -36.05 27.87 -35.56
CA ASN A 598 -35.83 29.20 -36.12
C ASN A 598 -36.61 30.31 -35.40
N LYS A 599 -37.87 30.08 -35.01
CA LYS A 599 -38.68 31.07 -34.29
C LYS A 599 -38.09 31.41 -32.92
N ALA A 600 -37.67 30.38 -32.18
CA ALA A 600 -37.02 30.55 -30.88
C ALA A 600 -35.63 31.16 -31.04
N GLY A 601 -34.87 30.73 -32.05
CA GLY A 601 -33.57 31.28 -32.41
C GLY A 601 -33.63 32.76 -32.75
N ILE A 602 -34.62 33.22 -33.52
CA ILE A 602 -34.83 34.65 -33.81
C ILE A 602 -35.10 35.43 -32.53
N LYS A 603 -35.99 34.93 -31.66
CA LYS A 603 -36.28 35.60 -30.39
C LYS A 603 -35.03 35.75 -29.54
N ALA A 604 -34.30 34.67 -29.34
CA ALA A 604 -33.04 34.69 -28.60
C ALA A 604 -31.98 35.58 -29.27
N GLY A 605 -31.89 35.57 -30.61
CA GLY A 605 -30.97 36.41 -31.37
C GLY A 605 -31.27 37.91 -31.24
N ARG A 606 -32.55 38.31 -31.15
CA ARG A 606 -32.93 39.68 -30.82
C ARG A 606 -32.47 40.06 -29.42
N ASP A 607 -32.70 39.19 -28.43
CA ASP A 607 -32.24 39.41 -27.05
C ASP A 607 -30.70 39.52 -26.97
N VAL A 608 -29.96 38.71 -27.75
CA VAL A 608 -28.50 38.83 -27.90
C VAL A 608 -28.11 40.20 -28.41
N LEU A 609 -28.71 40.65 -29.50
CA LEU A 609 -28.40 41.95 -30.10
C LEU A 609 -28.71 43.09 -29.12
N ASP A 610 -29.91 43.10 -28.53
CA ASP A 610 -30.33 44.15 -27.59
C ASP A 610 -29.37 44.26 -26.39
N LEU A 611 -29.00 43.11 -25.79
CA LEU A 611 -28.06 43.10 -24.66
C LEU A 611 -26.62 43.42 -25.09
N ALA A 612 -26.18 42.99 -26.27
CA ALA A 612 -24.88 43.33 -26.84
C ALA A 612 -24.77 44.83 -27.15
N PHE A 613 -25.85 45.48 -27.62
CA PHE A 613 -25.89 46.94 -27.79
C PHE A 613 -25.79 47.66 -26.46
N ALA A 614 -26.61 47.26 -25.47
CA ALA A 614 -26.61 47.87 -24.15
C ALA A 614 -25.25 47.76 -23.42
N THR A 615 -24.49 46.70 -23.71
CA THR A 615 -23.18 46.43 -23.09
C THR A 615 -21.98 46.82 -23.96
N GLY A 616 -22.20 47.32 -25.18
CA GLY A 616 -21.14 47.68 -26.12
C GLY A 616 -20.30 46.50 -26.64
N ASN A 617 -20.82 45.27 -26.59
CA ASN A 617 -20.06 44.06 -26.92
C ASN A 617 -20.29 43.61 -28.37
N THR A 618 -19.59 44.26 -29.30
CA THR A 618 -19.76 44.09 -30.75
C THR A 618 -19.46 42.68 -31.27
N LYS A 619 -18.69 41.87 -30.52
CA LYS A 619 -18.31 40.51 -30.93
C LYS A 619 -19.51 39.57 -31.13
N TYR A 620 -20.65 39.87 -30.49
CA TYR A 620 -21.88 39.07 -30.57
C TYR A 620 -22.85 39.55 -31.64
N TYR A 621 -22.55 40.64 -32.36
CA TYR A 621 -23.43 41.13 -33.42
C TYR A 621 -23.54 40.14 -34.57
N ASP A 622 -22.59 39.22 -34.70
CA ASP A 622 -22.53 38.27 -35.81
C ASP A 622 -23.63 37.21 -35.78
N ILE A 623 -24.38 37.12 -34.67
CA ILE A 623 -25.66 36.41 -34.64
C ILE A 623 -26.62 36.90 -35.73
N SER A 624 -26.46 38.16 -36.17
CA SER A 624 -27.23 38.77 -37.25
C SER A 624 -27.09 38.01 -38.56
N PHE A 625 -25.96 37.34 -38.84
CA PHE A 625 -25.81 36.53 -40.06
C PHE A 625 -26.78 35.34 -40.08
N LYS A 626 -26.93 34.66 -38.93
CA LYS A 626 -27.92 33.58 -38.81
C LYS A 626 -29.34 34.11 -38.89
N MET A 627 -29.61 35.22 -38.21
CA MET A 627 -30.92 35.87 -38.27
C MET A 627 -31.28 36.32 -39.69
N PHE A 628 -30.33 36.92 -40.42
CA PHE A 628 -30.53 37.34 -41.82
C PHE A 628 -30.92 36.15 -42.69
N ASN A 629 -30.18 35.04 -42.62
CA ASN A 629 -30.48 33.85 -43.41
C ASN A 629 -31.87 33.29 -43.07
N VAL A 630 -32.24 33.22 -41.80
CA VAL A 630 -33.55 32.74 -41.38
C VAL A 630 -34.66 33.69 -41.84
N PHE A 631 -34.49 35.00 -41.67
CA PHE A 631 -35.47 35.99 -42.10
C PHE A 631 -35.66 36.00 -43.61
N TYR A 632 -34.57 35.86 -44.38
CA TYR A 632 -34.62 35.92 -45.84
C TYR A 632 -35.31 34.69 -46.44
N ASN A 633 -35.06 33.51 -45.87
CA ASN A 633 -35.63 32.24 -46.33
C ASN A 633 -37.11 32.08 -46.01
N ASP A 634 -37.69 32.94 -45.15
CA ASP A 634 -39.12 33.01 -44.89
C ASP A 634 -39.70 34.27 -45.55
N GLU A 635 -40.58 34.06 -46.53
CA GLU A 635 -41.19 35.12 -47.33
C GLU A 635 -41.92 36.16 -46.47
N SER A 636 -42.52 35.73 -45.36
CA SER A 636 -43.21 36.64 -44.43
C SER A 636 -42.26 37.59 -43.69
N THR A 637 -41.01 37.20 -43.51
CA THR A 637 -40.01 37.96 -42.76
C THR A 637 -38.86 38.53 -43.60
N ARG A 638 -38.98 38.46 -44.94
CA ARG A 638 -37.90 38.92 -45.84
C ARG A 638 -37.62 40.42 -45.69
N HIS A 639 -38.64 41.20 -45.36
CA HIS A 639 -38.50 42.63 -45.15
C HIS A 639 -37.66 42.97 -43.89
N GLU A 640 -37.69 42.13 -42.85
CA GLU A 640 -36.78 42.23 -41.71
C GLU A 640 -35.34 41.90 -42.08
N ALA A 641 -35.11 40.95 -42.99
CA ALA A 641 -33.77 40.66 -43.51
C ALA A 641 -33.16 41.89 -44.19
N LEU A 642 -33.94 42.59 -45.03
CA LEU A 642 -33.52 43.84 -45.68
C LEU A 642 -33.17 44.92 -44.64
N LYS A 643 -34.04 45.15 -43.65
CA LYS A 643 -33.78 46.11 -42.57
C LYS A 643 -32.53 45.75 -41.76
N LEU A 644 -32.29 44.45 -41.52
CA LEU A 644 -31.14 43.97 -40.77
C LEU A 644 -29.85 44.13 -41.57
N SER A 645 -29.86 43.85 -42.88
CA SER A 645 -28.69 43.99 -43.75
C SER A 645 -28.12 45.42 -43.75
N ALA A 646 -28.98 46.43 -43.82
CA ALA A 646 -28.55 47.84 -43.74
C ALA A 646 -27.83 48.19 -42.42
N LYS A 647 -28.18 47.52 -41.32
CA LYS A 647 -27.46 47.66 -40.05
C LYS A 647 -26.15 46.86 -40.05
N MET A 648 -26.17 45.66 -40.64
CA MET A 648 -24.98 44.82 -40.79
C MET A 648 -23.88 45.51 -41.61
N ASP A 649 -24.23 46.33 -42.60
CA ASP A 649 -23.26 47.16 -43.34
C ASP A 649 -22.44 48.08 -42.42
N GLN A 650 -23.09 48.62 -41.40
CA GLN A 650 -22.45 49.50 -40.42
C GLN A 650 -21.61 48.72 -39.42
N TRP A 651 -22.09 47.54 -39.01
CA TRP A 651 -21.41 46.69 -38.03
C TRP A 651 -20.23 45.91 -38.62
N PHE A 652 -20.31 45.56 -39.90
CA PHE A 652 -19.39 44.64 -40.57
C PHE A 652 -18.89 45.16 -41.93
N PRO A 653 -18.42 46.43 -42.04
CA PRO A 653 -18.13 47.05 -43.33
C PRO A 653 -17.01 46.37 -44.15
N ASN A 654 -16.20 45.51 -43.52
CA ASN A 654 -15.10 44.77 -44.13
C ASN A 654 -15.12 43.27 -43.77
N ASP A 655 -16.24 42.72 -43.29
CA ASP A 655 -16.34 41.28 -43.01
C ASP A 655 -16.64 40.51 -44.29
N LYS A 656 -15.85 39.47 -44.59
CA LYS A 656 -16.04 38.65 -45.80
C LYS A 656 -17.42 37.98 -45.86
N ARG A 657 -18.06 37.72 -44.72
CA ARG A 657 -19.41 37.12 -44.65
C ARG A 657 -20.47 38.04 -45.26
N MET A 658 -20.23 39.36 -45.31
CA MET A 658 -21.13 40.31 -45.97
C MET A 658 -21.23 40.08 -47.48
N LEU A 659 -20.23 39.47 -48.11
CA LEU A 659 -20.30 39.13 -49.54
C LEU A 659 -21.49 38.21 -49.83
N ALA A 660 -21.74 37.20 -48.98
CA ALA A 660 -22.89 36.30 -49.14
C ALA A 660 -24.22 37.02 -48.89
N VAL A 661 -24.25 37.97 -47.95
CA VAL A 661 -25.43 38.79 -47.65
C VAL A 661 -25.78 39.64 -48.87
N HIS A 662 -24.85 40.45 -49.38
CA HIS A 662 -25.10 41.29 -50.56
C HIS A 662 -25.33 40.48 -51.83
N PHE A 663 -24.69 39.32 -51.99
CA PHE A 663 -24.99 38.44 -53.12
C PHE A 663 -26.43 37.91 -53.06
N THR A 664 -26.94 37.63 -51.86
CA THR A 664 -28.34 37.28 -51.65
C THR A 664 -29.26 38.44 -52.07
N LEU A 665 -28.92 39.67 -51.68
CA LEU A 665 -29.66 40.88 -52.07
C LEU A 665 -29.59 41.19 -53.58
N LEU A 666 -28.45 40.94 -54.21
CA LEU A 666 -28.25 41.07 -55.66
C LEU A 666 -29.18 40.12 -56.41
N ASN A 667 -29.28 38.86 -55.97
CA ASN A 667 -30.18 37.89 -56.58
C ASN A 667 -31.66 38.27 -56.39
N GLU A 668 -32.03 38.78 -55.20
CA GLU A 668 -33.37 39.34 -54.97
C GLU A 668 -33.67 40.51 -55.92
N ALA A 669 -32.72 41.43 -56.10
CA ALA A 669 -32.85 42.56 -57.02
C ALA A 669 -33.02 42.09 -58.48
N GLN A 670 -32.30 41.04 -58.87
CA GLN A 670 -32.44 40.42 -60.19
C GLN A 670 -33.82 39.80 -60.39
N GLN A 671 -34.33 39.07 -59.40
CA GLN A 671 -35.68 38.49 -59.45
C GLN A 671 -36.79 39.55 -59.53
N LYS A 672 -36.59 40.69 -58.86
CA LYS A 672 -37.52 41.82 -58.86
C LYS A 672 -37.37 42.75 -60.06
N ASN A 673 -36.38 42.53 -60.93
CA ASN A 673 -36.02 43.44 -62.01
C ASN A 673 -35.81 44.89 -61.53
N ASP A 674 -35.12 45.07 -60.38
CA ASP A 674 -34.81 46.40 -59.83
C ASP A 674 -33.39 46.83 -60.26
N PRO A 675 -33.26 47.69 -61.30
CA PRO A 675 -31.96 48.08 -61.84
C PRO A 675 -31.13 48.93 -60.86
N LEU A 676 -31.78 49.71 -59.98
CA LEU A 676 -31.09 50.53 -59.00
C LEU A 676 -30.47 49.67 -57.91
N ALA A 677 -31.23 48.70 -57.40
CA ALA A 677 -30.74 47.75 -56.42
C ALA A 677 -29.64 46.84 -57.00
N LEU A 678 -29.81 46.33 -58.22
CA LEU A 678 -28.79 45.54 -58.92
C LEU A 678 -27.44 46.26 -58.99
N LYS A 679 -27.47 47.53 -59.42
CA LYS A 679 -26.27 48.37 -59.47
C LYS A 679 -25.66 48.58 -58.09
N SER A 680 -26.49 48.94 -57.11
CA SER A 680 -26.07 49.23 -55.74
C SER A 680 -25.37 48.01 -55.12
N GLU A 681 -26.00 46.84 -55.17
CA GLU A 681 -25.44 45.61 -54.60
C GLU A 681 -24.19 45.15 -55.34
N ALA A 682 -24.16 45.25 -56.68
CA ALA A 682 -22.97 44.88 -57.44
C ALA A 682 -21.75 45.75 -57.09
N ASN A 683 -21.96 47.06 -56.93
CA ASN A 683 -20.92 47.99 -56.48
C ASN A 683 -20.44 47.64 -55.06
N THR A 684 -21.37 47.37 -54.15
CA THR A 684 -21.05 47.03 -52.76
C THR A 684 -20.24 45.74 -52.67
N ILE A 685 -20.64 44.69 -53.37
CA ILE A 685 -19.89 43.43 -53.44
C ILE A 685 -18.49 43.69 -54.00
N MET A 686 -18.35 44.37 -55.14
CA MET A 686 -17.04 44.69 -55.72
C MET A 686 -16.15 45.49 -54.75
N ALA A 687 -16.72 46.44 -54.02
CA ALA A 687 -16.00 47.22 -53.01
C ALA A 687 -15.52 46.34 -51.86
N ILE A 688 -16.37 45.45 -51.32
CA ILE A 688 -16.00 44.52 -50.25
C ILE A 688 -14.92 43.55 -50.74
N GLN A 689 -15.11 42.91 -51.90
CA GLN A 689 -14.15 41.98 -52.51
C GLN A 689 -12.75 42.60 -52.64
N ASN A 690 -12.69 43.85 -53.11
CA ASN A 690 -11.43 44.59 -53.24
C ASN A 690 -10.74 44.87 -51.90
N LYS A 691 -11.51 45.10 -50.83
CA LYS A 691 -10.97 45.30 -49.49
C LYS A 691 -10.49 44.01 -48.84
N VAL A 692 -11.31 42.95 -48.90
CA VAL A 692 -11.01 41.66 -48.23
C VAL A 692 -10.14 40.72 -49.07
N LYS A 693 -9.86 41.08 -50.33
CA LYS A 693 -9.08 40.28 -51.30
C LYS A 693 -9.67 38.89 -51.58
N ASP A 694 -11.00 38.80 -51.47
CA ASP A 694 -11.78 37.62 -51.86
C ASP A 694 -12.61 38.00 -53.09
N TYR A 695 -12.37 37.32 -54.20
CA TYR A 695 -12.98 37.62 -55.50
C TYR A 695 -13.92 36.51 -55.98
N GLY A 696 -14.46 35.71 -55.04
CA GLY A 696 -15.29 34.54 -55.36
C GLY A 696 -16.56 34.83 -56.19
N PHE A 697 -17.03 36.09 -56.24
CA PHE A 697 -18.18 36.51 -57.04
C PHE A 697 -17.80 37.28 -58.33
N SER A 698 -16.51 37.46 -58.60
CA SER A 698 -15.98 37.98 -59.88
C SER A 698 -15.71 36.82 -60.85
N PRO A 699 -16.00 36.96 -62.17
CA PRO A 699 -16.42 38.17 -62.88
C PRO A 699 -17.95 38.40 -62.92
N TYR A 700 -18.77 37.51 -62.34
CA TYR A 700 -20.23 37.58 -62.43
C TYR A 700 -20.79 38.95 -62.01
N VAL A 701 -20.42 39.42 -60.82
CA VAL A 701 -20.87 40.71 -60.29
C VAL A 701 -20.34 41.88 -61.13
N ASN A 702 -19.11 41.75 -61.65
CA ASN A 702 -18.54 42.77 -62.53
C ASN A 702 -19.34 42.90 -63.83
N PHE A 703 -19.83 41.81 -64.41
CA PHE A 703 -20.69 41.88 -65.59
C PHE A 703 -22.02 42.57 -65.32
N ILE A 704 -22.59 42.41 -64.12
CA ILE A 704 -23.80 43.15 -63.72
C ILE A 704 -23.50 44.64 -63.59
N HIS A 705 -22.38 45.01 -62.97
CA HIS A 705 -21.92 46.39 -62.91
C HIS A 705 -21.72 47.00 -64.32
N ILE A 706 -21.05 46.26 -65.22
CA ILE A 706 -20.84 46.67 -66.61
C ILE A 706 -22.17 46.88 -67.34
N ASN A 707 -23.16 46.00 -67.15
CA ASN A 707 -24.48 46.19 -67.75
C ASN A 707 -25.14 47.49 -67.27
N SER A 708 -25.08 47.76 -65.97
CA SER A 708 -25.61 49.02 -65.43
C SER A 708 -24.92 50.26 -66.03
N LEU A 709 -23.61 50.21 -66.28
CA LEU A 709 -22.90 51.29 -66.96
C LEU A 709 -23.35 51.46 -68.43
N ILE A 710 -23.59 50.35 -69.13
CA ILE A 710 -24.11 50.35 -70.50
C ILE A 710 -25.50 51.00 -70.54
N ASP A 711 -26.39 50.62 -69.61
CA ASP A 711 -27.77 51.14 -69.52
C ASP A 711 -27.78 52.65 -69.19
N GLU A 712 -26.77 53.14 -68.47
CA GLU A 712 -26.56 54.57 -68.18
C GLU A 712 -25.85 55.34 -69.30
N ASN A 713 -25.58 54.71 -70.45
CA ASN A 713 -24.80 55.25 -71.56
C ASN A 713 -23.36 55.64 -71.19
N LYS A 714 -22.80 55.08 -70.10
CA LYS A 714 -21.40 55.30 -69.65
C LYS A 714 -20.44 54.33 -70.34
N TYR A 715 -20.46 54.35 -71.66
CA TYR A 715 -19.77 53.38 -72.51
C TYR A 715 -18.25 53.32 -72.31
N LYS A 716 -17.59 54.46 -72.07
CA LYS A 716 -16.13 54.50 -71.82
C LYS A 716 -15.75 53.82 -70.51
N GLU A 717 -16.53 54.03 -69.45
CA GLU A 717 -16.33 53.39 -68.14
C GLU A 717 -16.58 51.88 -68.25
N ALA A 718 -17.63 51.48 -68.95
CA ALA A 718 -17.94 50.06 -69.20
C ALA A 718 -16.80 49.34 -69.96
N LEU A 719 -16.20 49.97 -70.97
CA LEU A 719 -15.03 49.42 -71.67
C LEU A 719 -13.80 49.30 -70.75
N SER A 720 -13.58 50.26 -69.85
CA SER A 720 -12.50 50.20 -68.85
C SER A 720 -12.70 49.03 -67.88
N GLU A 721 -13.91 48.85 -67.35
CA GLU A 721 -14.24 47.73 -66.45
C GLU A 721 -14.12 46.37 -67.15
N LEU A 722 -14.50 46.27 -68.44
CA LEU A 722 -14.26 45.08 -69.25
C LEU A 722 -12.76 44.77 -69.37
N GLU A 723 -11.87 45.77 -69.42
CA GLU A 723 -10.42 45.56 -69.39
C GLU A 723 -9.92 45.05 -68.02
N VAL A 724 -10.48 45.56 -66.92
CA VAL A 724 -10.17 45.09 -65.55
C VAL A 724 -10.46 43.59 -65.39
N LEU A 725 -11.50 43.06 -66.06
CA LEU A 725 -11.85 41.63 -65.99
C LEU A 725 -10.71 40.67 -66.37
N LYS A 726 -9.73 41.11 -67.16
CA LYS A 726 -8.56 40.30 -67.53
C LYS A 726 -7.71 39.87 -66.33
N ARG A 727 -7.87 40.56 -65.19
CA ARG A 727 -7.18 40.26 -63.94
C ARG A 727 -7.77 39.04 -63.21
N PHE A 728 -8.96 38.59 -63.60
CA PHE A 728 -9.64 37.42 -63.03
C PHE A 728 -9.51 36.21 -63.95
N GLN A 729 -9.68 35.02 -63.39
CA GLN A 729 -9.75 33.79 -64.16
C GLN A 729 -11.13 33.70 -64.83
N LEU A 730 -11.17 33.95 -66.14
CA LEU A 730 -12.40 33.88 -66.94
C LEU A 730 -12.57 32.50 -67.56
N ASN A 731 -13.76 31.92 -67.44
CA ASN A 731 -14.12 30.72 -68.19
C ASN A 731 -14.40 31.05 -69.68
N LEU A 732 -14.70 30.05 -70.51
CA LEU A 732 -14.94 30.27 -71.95
C LEU A 732 -16.11 31.23 -72.21
N ASP A 733 -17.21 31.04 -71.49
CA ASP A 733 -18.44 31.83 -71.60
C ASP A 733 -18.19 33.29 -71.17
N ASP A 734 -17.48 33.50 -70.05
CA ASP A 734 -17.07 34.82 -69.56
C ASP A 734 -16.20 35.57 -70.59
N LYS A 735 -15.24 34.86 -71.23
CA LYS A 735 -14.37 35.45 -72.25
C LYS A 735 -15.18 35.91 -73.46
N GLN A 736 -16.10 35.07 -73.93
CA GLN A 736 -16.97 35.39 -75.06
C GLN A 736 -17.95 36.51 -74.72
N GLN A 737 -18.59 36.47 -73.55
CA GLN A 737 -19.45 37.53 -73.03
C GLN A 737 -18.71 38.87 -72.98
N ARG A 738 -17.47 38.87 -72.49
CA ARG A 738 -16.62 40.05 -72.44
C ARG A 738 -16.38 40.62 -73.84
N PHE A 739 -15.97 39.80 -74.81
CA PHE A 739 -15.75 40.27 -76.18
C PHE A 739 -17.04 40.76 -76.86
N TYR A 740 -18.15 40.05 -76.66
CA TYR A 740 -19.46 40.46 -77.16
C TYR A 740 -19.85 41.85 -76.65
N LYS A 741 -19.65 42.12 -75.34
CA LYS A 741 -19.93 43.44 -74.75
C LYS A 741 -19.01 44.53 -75.30
N ILE A 742 -17.71 44.26 -75.47
CA ILE A 742 -16.77 45.20 -76.12
C ILE A 742 -17.25 45.52 -77.54
N ALA A 743 -17.68 44.50 -78.29
CA ALA A 743 -18.18 44.67 -79.65
C ALA A 743 -19.42 45.56 -79.70
N ASN A 744 -20.43 45.25 -78.88
CA ASN A 744 -21.68 46.00 -78.85
C ASN A 744 -21.47 47.46 -78.43
N ILE A 745 -20.64 47.72 -77.41
CA ILE A 745 -20.35 49.09 -76.98
C ILE A 745 -19.66 49.88 -78.11
N ASN A 746 -18.66 49.29 -78.78
CA ASN A 746 -17.97 49.96 -79.88
C ASN A 746 -18.88 50.18 -81.10
N TYR A 747 -19.81 49.27 -81.37
CA TYR A 747 -20.84 49.45 -82.40
C TYR A 747 -21.72 50.66 -82.08
N THR A 748 -22.22 50.77 -80.84
CA THR A 748 -23.01 51.93 -80.38
C THR A 748 -22.23 53.24 -80.48
N LEU A 749 -20.93 53.22 -80.20
CA LEU A 749 -20.03 54.38 -80.33
C LEU A 749 -19.62 54.68 -81.78
N LYS A 750 -20.08 53.90 -82.77
CA LYS A 750 -19.70 53.98 -84.20
C LYS A 750 -18.22 53.69 -84.49
N ASN A 751 -17.52 53.02 -83.57
CA ASN A 751 -16.15 52.53 -83.76
C ASN A 751 -16.19 51.13 -84.42
N MET A 752 -16.59 51.08 -85.69
CA MET A 752 -16.89 49.80 -86.36
C MET A 752 -15.70 48.85 -86.44
N GLU A 753 -14.50 49.39 -86.65
CA GLU A 753 -13.27 48.58 -86.72
C GLU A 753 -12.98 47.83 -85.41
N GLU A 754 -13.08 48.53 -84.28
CA GLU A 754 -12.87 47.92 -82.96
C GLU A 754 -13.99 46.97 -82.56
N SER A 755 -15.23 47.25 -83.00
CA SER A 755 -16.36 46.34 -82.83
C SER A 755 -16.12 45.01 -83.54
N LYS A 756 -15.74 45.06 -84.83
CA LYS A 756 -15.42 43.86 -85.63
C LYS A 756 -14.24 43.07 -85.04
N LYS A 757 -13.15 43.75 -84.67
CA LYS A 757 -11.98 43.11 -84.01
C LYS A 757 -12.35 42.34 -82.74
N ALA A 758 -13.30 42.85 -81.94
CA ALA A 758 -13.76 42.17 -80.74
C ALA A 758 -14.61 40.94 -81.06
N LEU A 759 -15.47 41.00 -82.09
CA LEU A 759 -16.28 39.88 -82.56
C LEU A 759 -15.41 38.77 -83.15
N ASP A 760 -14.41 39.10 -83.97
CA ASP A 760 -13.44 38.13 -84.51
C ASP A 760 -12.73 37.38 -83.39
N LYS A 761 -12.27 38.11 -82.35
CA LYS A 761 -11.67 37.51 -81.15
C LYS A 761 -12.65 36.64 -80.38
N CYS A 762 -13.93 36.96 -80.37
CA CYS A 762 -14.96 36.16 -79.72
C CYS A 762 -15.23 34.86 -80.48
N VAL A 763 -15.44 34.93 -81.80
CA VAL A 763 -15.74 33.79 -82.68
C VAL A 763 -14.55 32.83 -82.75
N ALA A 764 -13.31 33.35 -82.69
CA ALA A 764 -12.09 32.53 -82.62
C ALA A 764 -12.03 31.62 -81.38
N LEU A 765 -12.79 31.90 -80.32
CA LEU A 765 -12.92 31.03 -79.15
C LEU A 765 -13.94 29.90 -79.34
N GLY A 766 -14.65 29.86 -80.47
CA GLY A 766 -15.74 28.94 -80.79
C GLY A 766 -17.11 29.62 -80.82
N THR A 767 -18.08 29.00 -81.49
CA THR A 767 -19.42 29.57 -81.73
C THR A 767 -20.57 28.78 -81.08
N THR A 768 -20.27 27.67 -80.42
CA THR A 768 -21.27 26.72 -79.92
C THR A 768 -21.91 27.10 -78.58
N THR A 769 -21.31 28.02 -77.82
CA THR A 769 -21.88 28.56 -76.58
C THR A 769 -22.91 29.65 -76.88
N SER A 770 -23.76 29.99 -75.89
CA SER A 770 -24.76 31.06 -76.03
C SER A 770 -24.13 32.40 -76.45
N TRP A 771 -23.03 32.82 -75.80
CA TRP A 771 -22.32 34.05 -76.20
C TRP A 771 -21.53 33.89 -77.51
N GLY A 772 -21.00 32.71 -77.80
CA GLY A 772 -20.33 32.43 -79.08
C GLY A 772 -21.28 32.55 -80.27
N THR A 773 -22.51 32.05 -80.14
CA THR A 773 -23.58 32.22 -81.14
C THR A 773 -23.97 33.69 -81.29
N LEU A 774 -24.13 34.41 -80.18
CA LEU A 774 -24.42 35.86 -80.21
C LEU A 774 -23.30 36.65 -80.92
N CYS A 775 -22.03 36.32 -80.65
CA CYS A 775 -20.90 36.91 -81.36
C CYS A 775 -20.90 36.61 -82.85
N ASN A 776 -21.16 35.37 -83.25
CA ASN A 776 -21.21 34.98 -84.66
C ASN A 776 -22.34 35.69 -85.41
N ASN A 777 -23.52 35.77 -84.80
CA ASN A 777 -24.66 36.49 -85.37
C ASN A 777 -24.38 37.98 -85.48
N ALA A 778 -23.79 38.60 -84.45
CA ALA A 778 -23.41 40.02 -84.49
C ALA A 778 -22.34 40.31 -85.55
N LEU A 779 -21.39 39.39 -85.78
CA LEU A 779 -20.37 39.52 -86.82
C LEU A 779 -21.00 39.46 -88.22
N SER A 780 -21.93 38.54 -88.44
CA SER A 780 -22.65 38.43 -89.72
C SER A 780 -23.44 39.70 -90.08
N LEU A 781 -23.96 40.41 -89.07
CA LEU A 781 -24.67 41.68 -89.27
C LEU A 781 -23.71 42.82 -89.64
N HIS A 782 -22.50 42.83 -89.09
CA HIS A 782 -21.43 43.77 -89.47
C HIS A 782 -21.08 43.64 -90.95
N ASP A 783 -20.88 42.39 -91.41
CA ASP A 783 -20.51 42.10 -92.80
C ASP A 783 -21.64 42.43 -93.79
N SER A 784 -22.91 42.32 -93.38
CA SER A 784 -24.07 42.71 -94.21
C SER A 784 -24.37 44.21 -94.27
N SER A 785 -23.73 45.03 -93.43
CA SER A 785 -23.95 46.49 -93.39
C SER A 785 -22.92 47.32 -94.17
N LEU A 786 -21.96 46.62 -94.82
CA LEU A 786 -20.92 47.17 -95.70
C LEU A 786 -21.23 46.96 -97.19
N GLU A 787 -22.36 46.34 -97.52
CA GLU A 787 -23.04 46.40 -98.83
C GLU A 787 -24.09 47.51 -98.83
#